data_AF-A0A1J5D856-F1
#
_entry.id   AF-A0A1J5D856-F1
#
_cell.length_a   1.000
_cell.length_b   1.000
_cell.length_c   1.000
_cell.angle_alpha   90.00
_cell.angle_beta   90.00
_cell.angle_gamma   90.00
#
_symmetry.space_group_name_H-M   'P 1'
#
loop_
_entity.id
_entity.type
_entity.pdbx_description
1 polymer ?
#
loop_
_entity_poly.entity_id
_entity_poly.type
_entity_poly.pdbx_seq_one_letter_code
_entity_poly.pdbx_strand_id
1 'polypeptide(L)'
;MIVQLDLDEAERHRIKRPSSAPVLDRQDGSWWGTIVSLGRTISGMMTGTAEDNGFGNTRSGTVGAGARSGLGRGLGSDIAGDMDGGLGNGPGLGLGIGIGIGKPGSRQGFPRLGKTSLMDAPDYSVAEVNSTREDIRRIDKRLLVKIEDHHLWRKRAEMSGKMKAIVSAIVAQGTASILECNQSGLLAAAMEFARTEKSLSRLFDENLPALERGNLLSAIRNPALDAELHYLLHLAFAWRFNDSDIFRQAVDSMRSGYAGEKRPFHSFKEGQVVGPTRETGANSIGLMTANDLPRIRMNVNNFLLHTGCATIDLVGIARAQFTILLGKHLSPEIAAGLLSPMPLDGQKGSILGKKWKDLDSFPKLPEDDRRLPSTNRWLETITMEKIREISLSDMFTGKLYRPSFMFVRDDPELSAEFAKMQWMKALPEEDFPATSDGKPIARAIYRRFSSGNADWSEYFTLAAKSWASLHTKARAQRLLLLLVTEFSPLQEFGKFIEPLILDLSKRSPWDLYSLTLYCDIYRLSLVFQRKVDEQRLFNIMLDHLPGPPHGWSDFRDSAEHFILCLFLNGSPVRRFQLDQMAERTMRWLHHAVHKAMDEKMVDEILTLLSFLEVGTLADLVPENLEQHQFQERRRAVWMEHAQNFSSDTGFQEWVKNI
;
A
#
# COMPACT_ATOMS: atom_id res chain seq x y z
N MET A 1 29.74 -9.72 -15.12
CA MET A 1 28.89 -9.62 -16.32
C MET A 1 27.83 -8.57 -16.03
N ILE A 2 27.95 -7.38 -16.61
CA ILE A 2 26.99 -6.29 -16.40
C ILE A 2 25.85 -6.51 -17.39
N VAL A 3 24.62 -6.66 -16.90
CA VAL A 3 23.42 -6.78 -17.74
C VAL A 3 22.66 -5.48 -17.65
N GLN A 4 22.89 -4.61 -18.62
CA GLN A 4 22.12 -3.39 -18.84
C GLN A 4 20.92 -3.76 -19.70
N LEU A 5 19.71 -3.50 -19.21
CA LEU A 5 18.46 -3.80 -19.91
C LEU A 5 17.90 -2.51 -20.52
N ASP A 6 18.34 -2.21 -21.75
CA ASP A 6 17.56 -1.37 -22.64
C ASP A 6 16.35 -2.19 -23.11
N LEU A 7 15.15 -1.70 -22.79
CA LEU A 7 13.88 -2.31 -23.16
C LEU A 7 13.02 -1.31 -23.94
N ASP A 8 13.39 -1.12 -25.20
CA ASP A 8 12.48 -0.73 -26.26
C ASP A 8 12.96 -1.33 -27.60
N GLU A 9 12.03 -1.46 -28.56
CA GLU A 9 12.29 -1.83 -29.96
C GLU A 9 12.65 -3.30 -30.30
N ALA A 10 11.90 -4.29 -29.78
CA ALA A 10 12.00 -5.69 -30.24
C ALA A 10 10.68 -6.49 -30.35
N GLU A 11 9.51 -5.84 -30.54
CA GLU A 11 8.24 -6.59 -30.67
C GLU A 11 7.32 -6.13 -31.82
N ARG A 12 7.89 -5.96 -33.02
CA ARG A 12 7.13 -5.90 -34.29
C ARG A 12 7.86 -6.64 -35.42
N HIS A 13 7.55 -7.93 -35.62
CA HIS A 13 7.20 -8.57 -36.91
C HIS A 13 7.45 -10.10 -37.00
N ARG A 14 6.39 -10.82 -37.43
CA ARG A 14 6.39 -12.04 -38.29
C ARG A 14 6.95 -13.39 -37.79
N ILE A 15 6.02 -14.22 -37.31
CA ILE A 15 5.58 -15.52 -37.88
C ILE A 15 6.51 -16.19 -38.93
N LYS A 16 7.01 -17.42 -38.64
CA LYS A 16 6.77 -18.67 -39.41
C LYS A 16 7.51 -19.90 -38.81
N ARG A 17 6.86 -21.08 -38.82
CA ARG A 17 7.53 -22.40 -38.71
C ARG A 17 8.28 -22.72 -40.01
N PRO A 18 9.32 -23.56 -39.97
CA PRO A 18 9.14 -24.88 -40.59
C PRO A 18 9.82 -26.04 -39.83
N SER A 19 9.49 -27.25 -40.27
CA SER A 19 9.98 -28.56 -39.79
C SER A 19 10.94 -29.22 -40.79
N SER A 20 12.06 -29.80 -40.34
CA SER A 20 12.68 -31.04 -40.88
C SER A 20 14.07 -31.30 -40.28
N ALA A 21 14.40 -32.57 -40.00
CA ALA A 21 15.78 -33.05 -39.78
C ALA A 21 16.33 -33.69 -41.08
N PRO A 22 17.67 -33.78 -41.24
CA PRO A 22 18.44 -35.01 -40.91
C PRO A 22 19.66 -34.71 -40.00
N VAL A 23 20.08 -35.51 -39.02
CA VAL A 23 20.59 -36.92 -38.95
C VAL A 23 22.13 -37.05 -39.07
N LEU A 24 22.76 -37.39 -37.92
CA LEU A 24 24.10 -37.99 -37.68
C LEU A 24 25.37 -37.20 -38.09
N ASP A 25 26.52 -37.32 -37.41
CA ASP A 25 27.00 -38.44 -36.57
C ASP A 25 27.78 -38.04 -35.28
N ARG A 26 28.10 -39.07 -34.47
CA ARG A 26 28.65 -39.16 -33.09
C ARG A 26 29.92 -38.37 -32.73
N GLN A 27 30.02 -37.94 -31.45
CA GLN A 27 30.75 -38.72 -30.41
C GLN A 27 30.42 -38.31 -28.97
N ASP A 28 30.67 -39.26 -28.06
CA ASP A 28 30.17 -39.43 -26.69
C ASP A 28 30.62 -38.35 -25.67
N GLY A 29 30.02 -38.20 -24.48
CA GLY A 29 29.16 -39.15 -23.76
C GLY A 29 28.23 -38.55 -22.69
N SER A 30 27.44 -39.45 -22.08
CA SER A 30 26.13 -39.21 -21.47
C SER A 30 26.09 -38.52 -20.09
N TRP A 31 25.05 -37.69 -19.92
CA TRP A 31 24.33 -37.47 -18.65
C TRP A 31 23.02 -38.30 -18.61
N TRP A 32 22.28 -38.20 -17.49
CA TRP A 32 20.93 -38.74 -17.21
C TRP A 32 20.87 -40.23 -16.78
N GLY A 33 20.05 -40.65 -15.81
CA GLY A 33 19.10 -39.95 -14.91
C GLY A 33 18.83 -40.84 -13.66
N THR A 34 17.67 -40.91 -12.98
CA THR A 34 16.33 -40.34 -13.20
C THR A 34 15.52 -40.34 -11.88
N ILE A 35 14.52 -39.46 -11.83
CA ILE A 35 13.38 -39.25 -10.91
C ILE A 35 12.64 -40.52 -10.38
N VAL A 36 12.28 -40.47 -9.08
CA VAL A 36 11.08 -40.99 -8.33
C VAL A 36 10.51 -42.40 -8.58
N SER A 37 10.20 -43.11 -7.47
CA SER A 37 9.12 -44.11 -7.39
C SER A 37 8.42 -44.12 -6.01
N LEU A 38 7.10 -44.38 -5.97
CA LEU A 38 6.29 -44.56 -4.76
C LEU A 38 6.22 -46.05 -4.33
N GLY A 39 6.12 -46.28 -3.02
CA GLY A 39 5.00 -47.07 -2.46
C GLY A 39 5.18 -48.55 -2.05
N ARG A 40 4.63 -48.84 -0.85
CA ARG A 40 3.97 -50.09 -0.36
C ARG A 40 4.79 -51.28 0.26
N THR A 41 4.55 -51.45 1.58
CA THR A 41 3.95 -52.65 2.23
C THR A 41 4.83 -53.74 2.92
N ILE A 42 4.86 -53.65 4.27
CA ILE A 42 4.58 -54.68 5.34
C ILE A 42 5.41 -55.99 5.49
N SER A 43 5.57 -56.40 6.77
CA SER A 43 6.09 -57.66 7.36
C SER A 43 7.62 -57.80 7.49
N GLY A 44 8.18 -58.33 8.61
CA GLY A 44 7.60 -58.79 9.88
C GLY A 44 8.65 -59.50 10.78
N MET A 45 8.26 -59.90 12.02
CA MET A 45 9.11 -60.54 13.08
C MET A 45 10.13 -59.60 13.76
N MET A 46 10.52 -59.74 15.05
CA MET A 46 10.33 -60.82 16.05
C MET A 46 9.72 -60.36 17.40
N THR A 47 9.38 -61.33 18.26
CA THR A 47 8.59 -61.24 19.49
C THR A 47 9.37 -61.52 20.79
N GLY A 48 8.87 -61.00 21.92
CA GLY A 48 9.00 -61.55 23.28
C GLY A 48 8.22 -60.68 24.28
N THR A 49 7.05 -61.07 24.83
CA THR A 49 6.75 -62.05 25.93
C THR A 49 7.35 -61.67 27.28
N ALA A 50 6.61 -61.56 28.41
CA ALA A 50 5.17 -61.76 28.65
C ALA A 50 4.70 -61.13 30.00
N GLU A 51 3.38 -61.27 30.29
CA GLU A 51 2.72 -61.38 31.63
C GLU A 51 2.49 -60.10 32.49
N ASP A 52 1.37 -59.93 33.22
CA ASP A 52 0.01 -60.56 33.20
C ASP A 52 -1.02 -59.75 34.06
N ASN A 53 -2.33 -60.09 33.97
CA ASN A 53 -3.48 -59.72 34.84
C ASN A 53 -4.02 -58.25 34.82
N GLY A 54 -5.33 -57.96 34.90
CA GLY A 54 -6.54 -58.81 34.84
C GLY A 54 -7.83 -58.13 35.37
N PHE A 55 -8.99 -58.34 34.71
CA PHE A 55 -10.40 -58.07 35.14
C PHE A 55 -10.83 -56.60 35.50
N GLY A 56 -12.09 -56.15 35.31
CA GLY A 56 -13.30 -56.84 34.83
C GLY A 56 -14.53 -55.90 34.56
N ASN A 57 -15.67 -56.52 34.24
CA ASN A 57 -16.96 -55.96 33.75
C ASN A 57 -17.69 -54.88 34.59
N THR A 58 -18.51 -54.02 33.94
CA THR A 58 -20.01 -54.03 34.06
C THR A 58 -20.79 -53.10 33.09
N ARG A 59 -21.95 -53.62 32.62
CA ARG A 59 -23.24 -53.03 32.13
C ARG A 59 -23.50 -51.52 32.37
N SER A 60 -24.37 -50.74 31.68
CA SER A 60 -25.33 -50.85 30.52
C SER A 60 -25.96 -49.43 30.31
N GLY A 61 -26.66 -48.98 29.25
CA GLY A 61 -27.09 -49.53 27.94
C GLY A 61 -28.51 -49.04 27.52
N THR A 62 -28.92 -49.22 26.24
CA THR A 62 -30.27 -48.96 25.61
C THR A 62 -30.73 -47.49 25.41
N VAL A 63 -31.58 -47.07 24.42
CA VAL A 63 -32.10 -47.61 23.12
C VAL A 63 -32.74 -46.45 22.30
N GLY A 64 -32.85 -46.57 20.96
CA GLY A 64 -33.76 -45.77 20.09
C GLY A 64 -33.04 -45.04 18.94
N ALA A 65 -33.05 -45.41 17.65
CA ALA A 65 -33.97 -46.13 16.75
C ALA A 65 -35.06 -45.26 16.07
N GLY A 66 -34.88 -45.01 14.77
CA GLY A 66 -35.94 -44.81 13.75
C GLY A 66 -36.02 -43.41 13.12
N ALA A 67 -36.28 -43.21 11.82
CA ALA A 67 -36.48 -44.17 10.71
C ALA A 67 -36.22 -43.51 9.32
N ARG A 68 -36.19 -44.32 8.25
CA ARG A 68 -36.04 -43.90 6.83
C ARG A 68 -37.37 -43.65 6.12
N SER A 69 -37.39 -42.76 5.13
CA SER A 69 -38.07 -42.89 3.80
C SER A 69 -37.76 -41.63 2.95
N GLY A 70 -37.82 -41.59 1.62
CA GLY A 70 -38.03 -42.63 0.59
C GLY A 70 -38.78 -42.09 -0.63
N LEU A 71 -38.33 -42.43 -1.86
CA LEU A 71 -38.97 -42.16 -3.19
C LEU A 71 -38.91 -40.69 -3.71
N GLY A 72 -38.86 -40.39 -5.02
CA GLY A 72 -38.57 -41.25 -6.19
C GLY A 72 -39.46 -40.96 -7.44
N ARG A 73 -38.83 -40.63 -8.60
CA ARG A 73 -39.42 -40.38 -9.95
C ARG A 73 -40.29 -39.11 -10.06
N GLY A 74 -40.40 -38.39 -11.19
CA GLY A 74 -39.75 -38.51 -12.51
C GLY A 74 -40.77 -38.51 -13.67
N LEU A 75 -40.56 -37.69 -14.71
CA LEU A 75 -41.09 -37.80 -16.09
C LEU A 75 -40.78 -36.51 -16.90
N GLY A 76 -40.65 -36.64 -18.22
CA GLY A 76 -40.68 -35.55 -19.19
C GLY A 76 -41.08 -36.09 -20.56
N SER A 77 -41.52 -35.23 -21.49
CA SER A 77 -41.56 -35.49 -22.95
C SER A 77 -42.08 -34.28 -23.72
N ASP A 78 -41.69 -34.19 -24.99
CA ASP A 78 -41.90 -33.09 -25.93
C ASP A 78 -43.29 -33.07 -26.60
N ILE A 79 -43.67 -31.93 -27.18
CA ILE A 79 -44.61 -31.82 -28.32
C ILE A 79 -44.14 -30.73 -29.30
N ALA A 80 -43.95 -31.09 -30.58
CA ALA A 80 -43.95 -30.20 -31.76
C ALA A 80 -45.33 -30.28 -32.46
N GLY A 81 -45.76 -29.45 -33.42
CA GLY A 81 -45.19 -28.36 -34.22
C GLY A 81 -46.25 -27.92 -35.28
N ASP A 82 -45.85 -27.13 -36.30
CA ASP A 82 -46.59 -26.85 -37.58
C ASP A 82 -47.96 -26.08 -37.51
N MET A 83 -48.45 -25.35 -38.54
CA MET A 83 -47.89 -24.76 -39.80
C MET A 83 -48.79 -23.61 -40.35
N ASP A 84 -48.41 -23.02 -41.51
CA ASP A 84 -49.12 -22.05 -42.39
C ASP A 84 -49.37 -20.61 -41.87
N GLY A 85 -49.35 -19.51 -42.64
CA GLY A 85 -49.07 -19.25 -44.08
C GLY A 85 -49.88 -18.02 -44.58
N GLY A 86 -49.45 -17.11 -45.46
CA GLY A 86 -48.18 -16.84 -46.17
C GLY A 86 -48.32 -15.64 -47.16
N LEU A 87 -47.26 -15.30 -47.94
CA LEU A 87 -47.21 -14.26 -49.01
C LEU A 87 -47.25 -12.76 -48.55
N GLY A 88 -46.49 -11.80 -49.11
CA GLY A 88 -45.45 -11.81 -50.14
C GLY A 88 -44.84 -10.40 -50.42
N ASN A 89 -43.88 -10.32 -51.36
CA ASN A 89 -43.23 -9.12 -51.96
C ASN A 89 -42.21 -8.29 -51.15
N GLY A 90 -40.94 -8.35 -51.57
CA GLY A 90 -40.00 -7.20 -51.64
C GLY A 90 -39.56 -7.03 -53.10
N PRO A 91 -38.35 -6.50 -53.41
CA PRO A 91 -37.59 -5.41 -52.80
C PRO A 91 -37.36 -4.25 -53.82
N GLY A 92 -36.72 -3.13 -53.44
CA GLY A 92 -36.45 -2.03 -54.38
C GLY A 92 -35.27 -1.11 -54.02
N LEU A 93 -34.20 -1.19 -54.82
CA LEU A 93 -33.13 -0.17 -54.89
C LEU A 93 -33.59 0.98 -55.80
N GLY A 94 -33.26 2.23 -55.47
CA GLY A 94 -33.60 3.40 -56.29
C GLY A 94 -32.65 4.58 -56.09
N LEU A 95 -31.79 4.83 -57.08
CA LEU A 95 -31.00 6.06 -57.21
C LEU A 95 -31.93 7.23 -57.60
N GLY A 96 -31.78 8.38 -56.95
CA GLY A 96 -32.51 9.61 -57.29
C GLY A 96 -31.60 10.83 -57.18
N ILE A 97 -31.25 11.41 -58.33
CA ILE A 97 -30.43 12.64 -58.43
C ILE A 97 -31.33 13.86 -58.22
N GLY A 98 -30.94 14.76 -57.31
CA GLY A 98 -31.58 16.06 -57.10
C GLY A 98 -30.55 17.19 -57.05
N ILE A 99 -30.47 17.99 -58.12
CA ILE A 99 -29.60 19.16 -58.20
C ILE A 99 -30.33 20.38 -57.63
N GLY A 100 -29.71 21.09 -56.68
CA GLY A 100 -30.20 22.34 -56.10
C GLY A 100 -29.02 23.26 -55.71
N ILE A 101 -29.15 24.57 -55.97
CA ILE A 101 -28.01 25.50 -56.13
C ILE A 101 -27.93 26.55 -55.01
N GLY A 102 -26.73 26.72 -54.42
CA GLY A 102 -26.33 27.88 -53.58
C GLY A 102 -26.81 27.84 -52.11
N LYS A 103 -26.14 28.46 -51.13
CA LYS A 103 -24.96 29.36 -51.12
C LYS A 103 -24.17 29.18 -49.78
N PRO A 104 -23.00 29.82 -49.55
CA PRO A 104 -21.95 29.28 -48.69
C PRO A 104 -21.93 29.79 -47.23
N GLY A 105 -21.28 29.00 -46.37
CA GLY A 105 -20.43 29.55 -45.31
C GLY A 105 -20.92 29.44 -43.86
N SER A 106 -20.57 28.34 -43.20
CA SER A 106 -20.22 28.38 -41.78
C SER A 106 -18.99 27.49 -41.54
N ARG A 107 -18.01 28.04 -40.82
CA ARG A 107 -16.76 27.33 -40.51
C ARG A 107 -17.05 26.14 -39.59
N GLN A 108 -16.31 25.04 -39.77
CA GLN A 108 -16.20 24.01 -38.74
C GLN A 108 -15.68 24.68 -37.46
N GLY A 109 -16.56 24.83 -36.47
CA GLY A 109 -16.19 25.28 -35.14
C GLY A 109 -15.54 24.13 -34.39
N PHE A 110 -14.38 24.38 -33.77
CA PHE A 110 -13.87 23.52 -32.71
C PHE A 110 -14.97 23.33 -31.64
N PRO A 111 -15.07 22.14 -31.03
CA PRO A 111 -16.06 21.91 -29.98
C PRO A 111 -15.82 22.89 -28.83
N ARG A 112 -16.82 23.74 -28.55
CA ARG A 112 -16.78 24.62 -27.39
C ARG A 112 -16.69 23.76 -26.13
N LEU A 113 -15.71 24.04 -25.28
CA LEU A 113 -15.60 23.49 -23.94
C LEU A 113 -16.92 23.72 -23.19
N GLY A 114 -17.66 22.62 -22.97
CA GLY A 114 -19.01 22.67 -22.42
C GLY A 114 -19.00 23.05 -20.94
N LYS A 115 -19.78 24.06 -20.57
CA LYS A 115 -20.20 24.25 -19.18
C LYS A 115 -21.21 23.15 -18.85
N THR A 116 -20.73 22.04 -18.31
CA THR A 116 -21.60 20.96 -17.81
C THR A 116 -22.13 21.38 -16.42
N SER A 117 -23.43 21.59 -16.30
CA SER A 117 -24.07 21.79 -14.99
C SER A 117 -23.93 20.49 -14.18
N LEU A 118 -23.36 20.57 -12.99
CA LEU A 118 -23.23 19.42 -12.09
C LEU A 118 -24.51 19.17 -11.27
N MET A 119 -25.49 20.07 -11.38
CA MET A 119 -26.67 20.14 -10.53
C MET A 119 -27.96 19.68 -11.22
N ASP A 120 -28.00 19.67 -12.56
CA ASP A 120 -29.17 19.33 -13.38
C ASP A 120 -29.20 17.85 -13.83
N ALA A 121 -28.54 16.95 -13.10
CA ALA A 121 -28.53 15.52 -13.42
C ALA A 121 -29.89 14.86 -13.08
N PRO A 122 -30.49 14.09 -14.01
CA PRO A 122 -31.74 13.36 -13.73
C PRO A 122 -31.53 12.28 -12.65
N ASP A 123 -32.61 11.84 -12.01
CA ASP A 123 -32.55 10.76 -11.01
C ASP A 123 -32.26 9.39 -11.65
N TYR A 124 -31.14 8.77 -11.26
CA TYR A 124 -30.72 7.45 -11.74
C TYR A 124 -31.39 6.32 -10.95
N SER A 125 -31.70 5.22 -11.63
CA SER A 125 -32.09 3.97 -10.97
C SER A 125 -30.90 3.32 -10.25
N VAL A 126 -31.18 2.44 -9.28
CA VAL A 126 -30.15 1.71 -8.52
C VAL A 126 -29.19 0.91 -9.44
N ALA A 127 -29.70 0.39 -10.55
CA ALA A 127 -28.90 -0.34 -11.54
C ALA A 127 -27.90 0.58 -12.26
N GLU A 128 -28.33 1.77 -12.67
CA GLU A 128 -27.47 2.74 -13.35
C GLU A 128 -26.43 3.36 -12.40
N VAL A 129 -26.78 3.57 -11.12
CA VAL A 129 -25.82 3.96 -10.07
C VAL A 129 -24.73 2.91 -9.90
N ASN A 130 -25.10 1.62 -9.87
CA ASN A 130 -24.11 0.53 -9.75
C ASN A 130 -23.25 0.39 -11.01
N SER A 131 -23.80 0.58 -12.21
CA SER A 131 -23.02 0.65 -13.46
C SER A 131 -22.04 1.83 -13.44
N THR A 132 -22.48 2.99 -12.97
CA THR A 132 -21.66 4.21 -12.90
C THR A 132 -20.51 4.05 -11.91
N ARG A 133 -20.70 3.37 -10.77
CA ARG A 133 -19.62 3.02 -9.83
C ARG A 133 -18.53 2.18 -10.49
N GLU A 134 -18.90 1.15 -11.26
CA GLU A 134 -17.92 0.30 -11.94
C GLU A 134 -17.24 1.02 -13.12
N ASP A 135 -17.91 1.98 -13.77
CA ASP A 135 -17.28 2.89 -14.72
C ASP A 135 -16.27 3.85 -14.03
N ILE A 136 -16.63 4.44 -12.89
CA ILE A 136 -15.71 5.27 -12.07
C ILE A 136 -14.50 4.44 -11.65
N ARG A 137 -14.69 3.21 -11.16
CA ARG A 137 -13.59 2.30 -10.79
C ARG A 137 -12.67 2.00 -11.98
N ARG A 138 -13.22 1.84 -13.20
CA ARG A 138 -12.43 1.68 -14.43
C ARG A 138 -11.71 2.98 -14.85
N ILE A 139 -12.23 4.16 -14.51
CA ILE A 139 -11.53 5.44 -14.70
C ILE A 139 -10.41 5.60 -13.67
N ASP A 140 -10.68 5.35 -12.39
CA ASP A 140 -9.71 5.48 -11.30
C ASP A 140 -8.50 4.54 -11.51
N LYS A 141 -8.71 3.31 -12.00
CA LYS A 141 -7.62 2.42 -12.43
C LYS A 141 -6.78 2.96 -13.59
N ARG A 142 -7.37 3.72 -14.51
CA ARG A 142 -6.63 4.36 -15.63
C ARG A 142 -5.90 5.62 -15.18
N LEU A 143 -6.52 6.42 -14.31
CA LEU A 143 -5.90 7.57 -13.66
C LEU A 143 -4.74 7.17 -12.74
N LEU A 144 -4.83 6.01 -12.08
CA LEU A 144 -3.73 5.46 -11.31
C LEU A 144 -2.48 5.30 -12.18
N VAL A 145 -2.60 4.83 -13.42
CA VAL A 145 -1.47 4.74 -14.37
C VAL A 145 -1.07 6.12 -14.89
N LYS A 146 -2.05 6.94 -15.30
CA LYS A 146 -1.82 8.24 -15.96
C LYS A 146 -2.59 9.36 -15.25
N ILE A 147 -2.04 9.83 -14.13
CA ILE A 147 -2.68 10.83 -13.26
C ILE A 147 -2.87 12.19 -13.93
N GLU A 148 -2.04 12.51 -14.93
CA GLU A 148 -2.06 13.75 -15.71
C GLU A 148 -3.15 13.78 -16.81
N ASP A 149 -3.94 12.71 -16.97
CA ASP A 149 -4.98 12.65 -18.00
C ASP A 149 -6.24 13.45 -17.62
N HIS A 150 -6.24 14.75 -17.92
CA HIS A 150 -7.35 15.66 -17.64
C HIS A 150 -8.69 15.23 -18.28
N HIS A 151 -8.69 14.50 -19.40
CA HIS A 151 -9.92 13.97 -20.00
C HIS A 151 -10.56 12.90 -19.11
N LEU A 152 -9.76 12.01 -18.51
CA LEU A 152 -10.24 11.03 -17.54
C LEU A 152 -10.77 11.71 -16.27
N TRP A 153 -10.11 12.77 -15.77
CA TRP A 153 -10.60 13.55 -14.64
C TRP A 153 -11.94 14.24 -14.92
N ARG A 154 -12.13 14.86 -16.08
CA ARG A 154 -13.44 15.40 -16.51
C ARG A 154 -14.52 14.34 -16.57
N LYS A 155 -14.22 13.18 -17.18
CA LYS A 155 -15.17 12.07 -17.27
C LYS A 155 -15.55 11.55 -15.86
N ARG A 156 -14.58 11.50 -14.95
CA ARG A 156 -14.82 11.19 -13.53
C ARG A 156 -15.75 12.23 -12.88
N ALA A 157 -15.49 13.52 -13.09
CA ALA A 157 -16.31 14.60 -12.54
C ALA A 157 -17.77 14.54 -13.02
N GLU A 158 -17.98 14.29 -14.33
CA GLU A 158 -19.31 14.10 -14.92
C GLU A 158 -20.06 12.90 -14.29
N MET A 159 -19.36 11.78 -14.06
CA MET A 159 -19.94 10.59 -13.41
C MET A 159 -20.24 10.81 -11.92
N SER A 160 -19.36 11.47 -11.18
CA SER A 160 -19.63 11.87 -9.79
C SER A 160 -20.83 12.82 -9.70
N GLY A 161 -20.96 13.77 -10.64
CA GLY A 161 -22.10 14.68 -10.73
C GLY A 161 -23.42 13.93 -10.98
N LYS A 162 -23.42 12.98 -11.92
CA LYS A 162 -24.56 12.05 -12.15
C LYS A 162 -24.95 11.25 -10.92
N MET A 163 -23.98 10.87 -10.09
CA MET A 163 -24.22 10.19 -8.80
C MET A 163 -24.60 11.14 -7.65
N LYS A 164 -24.77 12.45 -7.91
CA LYS A 164 -24.98 13.52 -6.91
C LYS A 164 -23.85 13.61 -5.86
N ALA A 165 -22.67 13.07 -6.16
CA ALA A 165 -21.46 13.20 -5.36
C ALA A 165 -20.78 14.55 -5.66
N ILE A 166 -21.44 15.64 -5.28
CA ILE A 166 -21.11 17.02 -5.67
C ILE A 166 -19.63 17.38 -5.37
N VAL A 167 -19.15 17.12 -4.14
CA VAL A 167 -17.74 17.39 -3.78
C VAL A 167 -16.77 16.57 -4.62
N SER A 168 -17.06 15.29 -4.85
CA SER A 168 -16.25 14.38 -5.68
C SER A 168 -16.18 14.86 -7.13
N ALA A 169 -17.28 15.43 -7.66
CA ALA A 169 -17.32 16.06 -8.96
C ALA A 169 -16.47 17.34 -9.02
N ILE A 170 -16.59 18.21 -8.02
CA ILE A 170 -15.85 19.48 -7.93
C ILE A 170 -14.34 19.24 -7.79
N VAL A 171 -13.90 18.31 -6.94
CA VAL A 171 -12.49 17.97 -6.76
C VAL A 171 -11.91 17.33 -8.03
N ALA A 172 -12.66 16.44 -8.70
CA ALA A 172 -12.24 15.87 -9.98
C ALA A 172 -12.16 16.93 -11.10
N GLN A 173 -13.13 17.85 -11.17
CA GLN A 173 -13.14 18.95 -12.14
C GLN A 173 -12.02 19.97 -11.85
N GLY A 174 -11.76 20.28 -10.58
CA GLY A 174 -10.63 21.12 -10.17
C GLY A 174 -9.29 20.51 -10.55
N THR A 175 -9.12 19.20 -10.30
CA THR A 175 -7.92 18.46 -10.72
C THR A 175 -7.74 18.49 -12.25
N ALA A 176 -8.81 18.33 -13.03
CA ALA A 176 -8.77 18.50 -14.48
C ALA A 176 -8.35 19.93 -14.89
N SER A 177 -8.95 20.95 -14.28
CA SER A 177 -8.66 22.36 -14.58
C SER A 177 -7.20 22.73 -14.25
N ILE A 178 -6.62 22.17 -13.18
CA ILE A 178 -5.19 22.32 -12.83
C ILE A 178 -4.30 21.75 -13.94
N LEU A 179 -4.56 20.51 -14.37
CA LEU A 179 -3.77 19.80 -15.39
C LEU A 179 -3.86 20.44 -16.78
N GLU A 180 -4.87 21.26 -17.02
CA GLU A 180 -5.04 22.05 -18.25
C GLU A 180 -4.52 23.49 -18.14
N CYS A 181 -3.98 23.88 -16.98
CA CYS A 181 -3.61 25.26 -16.65
C CYS A 181 -4.77 26.25 -16.88
N ASN A 182 -5.99 25.88 -16.47
CA ASN A 182 -7.23 26.63 -16.70
C ASN A 182 -7.76 27.24 -15.39
N GLN A 183 -7.26 28.43 -15.03
CA GLN A 183 -7.59 29.11 -13.77
C GLN A 183 -9.06 29.54 -13.72
N SER A 184 -9.64 30.04 -14.83
CA SER A 184 -11.08 30.36 -14.90
C SER A 184 -11.97 29.13 -14.67
N GLY A 185 -11.54 27.95 -15.12
CA GLY A 185 -12.19 26.66 -14.84
C GLY A 185 -12.07 26.21 -13.39
N LEU A 186 -10.94 26.50 -12.73
CA LEU A 186 -10.71 26.22 -11.31
C LEU A 186 -11.60 27.12 -10.43
N LEU A 187 -11.69 28.41 -10.76
CA LEU A 187 -12.60 29.37 -10.14
C LEU A 187 -14.07 28.98 -10.34
N ALA A 188 -14.46 28.52 -11.54
CA ALA A 188 -15.81 28.06 -11.80
C ALA A 188 -16.22 26.87 -10.91
N ALA A 189 -15.31 25.93 -10.62
CA ALA A 189 -15.56 24.81 -9.72
C ALA A 189 -15.76 25.27 -8.26
N ALA A 190 -14.96 26.25 -7.80
CA ALA A 190 -15.13 26.87 -6.48
C ALA A 190 -16.47 27.61 -6.35
N MET A 191 -16.85 28.35 -7.40
CA MET A 191 -18.14 29.05 -7.47
C MET A 191 -19.32 28.07 -7.48
N GLU A 192 -19.21 26.93 -8.18
CA GLU A 192 -20.28 25.93 -8.16
C GLU A 192 -20.51 25.37 -6.74
N PHE A 193 -19.44 25.09 -5.98
CA PHE A 193 -19.55 24.71 -4.57
C PHE A 193 -20.24 25.80 -3.72
N ALA A 194 -19.89 27.07 -3.95
CA ALA A 194 -20.49 28.20 -3.24
C ALA A 194 -21.99 28.41 -3.54
N ARG A 195 -22.53 27.80 -4.63
CA ARG A 195 -23.99 27.75 -4.88
C ARG A 195 -24.68 26.68 -4.04
N THR A 196 -24.00 25.56 -3.77
CA THR A 196 -24.58 24.46 -3.00
C THR A 196 -24.58 24.75 -1.50
N GLU A 197 -23.61 25.52 -1.02
CA GLU A 197 -23.49 25.89 0.39
C GLU A 197 -23.98 27.31 0.69
N LYS A 198 -25.12 27.40 1.39
CA LYS A 198 -25.78 28.68 1.70
C LYS A 198 -24.88 29.65 2.48
N SER A 199 -23.99 29.15 3.32
CA SER A 199 -22.99 29.93 4.08
C SER A 199 -21.97 30.64 3.19
N LEU A 200 -21.75 30.17 1.97
CA LEU A 200 -20.79 30.69 1.00
C LEU A 200 -21.44 31.59 -0.07
N SER A 201 -22.77 31.71 -0.08
CA SER A 201 -23.53 32.53 -1.06
C SER A 201 -23.06 33.99 -1.18
N ARG A 202 -22.47 34.57 -0.12
CA ARG A 202 -21.87 35.90 -0.13
C ARG A 202 -20.63 36.04 -1.02
N LEU A 203 -20.05 34.95 -1.50
CA LEU A 203 -18.93 34.96 -2.46
C LEU A 203 -19.35 35.50 -3.86
N PHE A 204 -20.64 35.58 -4.14
CA PHE A 204 -21.16 36.18 -5.38
C PHE A 204 -21.29 37.71 -5.33
N ASP A 205 -21.29 38.30 -4.14
CA ASP A 205 -21.49 39.74 -3.93
C ASP A 205 -20.16 40.49 -4.11
N GLU A 206 -20.03 41.30 -5.16
CA GLU A 206 -18.80 42.05 -5.46
C GLU A 206 -18.49 43.12 -4.40
N ASN A 207 -19.53 43.78 -3.87
CA ASN A 207 -19.41 44.92 -2.96
C ASN A 207 -19.72 44.54 -1.50
N LEU A 208 -19.16 43.43 -1.03
CA LEU A 208 -19.36 42.93 0.32
C LEU A 208 -18.62 43.81 1.37
N PRO A 209 -19.26 44.28 2.46
CA PRO A 209 -18.61 45.04 3.53
C PRO A 209 -17.53 44.25 4.28
N ALA A 210 -16.55 44.94 4.89
CA ALA A 210 -15.41 44.30 5.57
C ALA A 210 -15.83 43.29 6.67
N LEU A 211 -16.86 43.59 7.47
CA LEU A 211 -17.40 42.68 8.48
C LEU A 211 -17.99 41.41 7.86
N GLU A 212 -18.75 41.54 6.76
CA GLU A 212 -19.32 40.41 6.05
C GLU A 212 -18.25 39.58 5.31
N ARG A 213 -17.17 40.22 4.81
CA ARG A 213 -15.98 39.51 4.30
C ARG A 213 -15.31 38.67 5.40
N GLY A 214 -15.19 39.21 6.62
CA GLY A 214 -14.70 38.46 7.77
C GLY A 214 -15.57 37.24 8.11
N ASN A 215 -16.90 37.39 8.05
CA ASN A 215 -17.84 36.28 8.25
C ASN A 215 -17.71 35.21 7.15
N LEU A 216 -17.55 35.63 5.89
CA LEU A 216 -17.33 34.71 4.76
C LEU A 216 -15.99 33.96 4.89
N LEU A 217 -14.90 34.64 5.27
CA LEU A 217 -13.62 33.97 5.57
C LEU A 217 -13.73 32.98 6.72
N SER A 218 -14.51 33.31 7.77
CA SER A 218 -14.78 32.39 8.87
C SER A 218 -15.50 31.11 8.39
N ALA A 219 -16.49 31.25 7.49
CA ALA A 219 -17.17 30.11 6.87
C ALA A 219 -16.24 29.27 5.97
N ILE A 220 -15.35 29.90 5.20
CA ILE A 220 -14.33 29.20 4.39
C ILE A 220 -13.28 28.50 5.27
N ARG A 221 -12.97 29.06 6.44
CA ARG A 221 -12.00 28.48 7.39
C ARG A 221 -12.53 27.29 8.19
N ASN A 222 -13.78 26.88 7.98
CA ASN A 222 -14.38 25.70 8.59
C ASN A 222 -13.45 24.46 8.51
N PRO A 223 -13.09 23.82 9.64
CA PRO A 223 -12.21 22.63 9.64
C PRO A 223 -12.85 21.39 9.00
N ALA A 224 -14.17 21.36 8.79
CA ALA A 224 -14.86 20.26 8.12
C ALA A 224 -14.71 20.24 6.59
N LEU A 225 -14.15 21.29 5.99
CA LEU A 225 -13.88 21.33 4.54
C LEU A 225 -12.58 20.58 4.21
N ASP A 226 -12.64 19.73 3.18
CA ASP A 226 -11.46 19.07 2.60
C ASP A 226 -10.44 20.12 2.11
N ALA A 227 -9.16 19.74 2.10
CA ALA A 227 -8.02 20.60 1.73
C ALA A 227 -8.19 21.28 0.37
N GLU A 228 -8.65 20.54 -0.65
CA GLU A 228 -8.88 21.06 -1.98
C GLU A 228 -9.99 22.12 -2.00
N LEU A 229 -11.13 21.88 -1.34
CA LEU A 229 -12.25 22.83 -1.27
C LEU A 229 -11.85 24.11 -0.53
N HIS A 230 -11.15 23.98 0.59
CA HIS A 230 -10.71 25.10 1.40
C HIS A 230 -9.67 25.96 0.66
N TYR A 231 -8.78 25.34 -0.13
CA TYR A 231 -7.87 26.04 -1.03
C TYR A 231 -8.62 26.77 -2.16
N LEU A 232 -9.49 26.05 -2.89
CA LEU A 232 -10.33 26.61 -3.96
C LEU A 232 -11.13 27.84 -3.52
N LEU A 233 -11.75 27.77 -2.34
CA LEU A 233 -12.57 28.86 -1.80
C LEU A 233 -11.74 30.07 -1.39
N HIS A 234 -10.54 29.88 -0.82
CA HIS A 234 -9.65 31.01 -0.54
C HIS A 234 -9.09 31.64 -1.83
N LEU A 235 -8.76 30.86 -2.86
CA LEU A 235 -8.39 31.40 -4.18
C LEU A 235 -9.53 32.23 -4.80
N ALA A 236 -10.77 31.73 -4.69
CA ALA A 236 -11.96 32.41 -5.19
C ALA A 236 -12.27 33.70 -4.39
N PHE A 237 -12.09 33.68 -3.07
CA PHE A 237 -12.19 34.86 -2.21
C PHE A 237 -11.13 35.91 -2.57
N ALA A 238 -9.87 35.48 -2.67
CA ALA A 238 -8.74 36.35 -2.98
C ALA A 238 -8.91 37.04 -4.34
N TRP A 239 -9.36 36.29 -5.35
CA TRP A 239 -9.72 36.86 -6.66
C TRP A 239 -10.89 37.84 -6.54
N ARG A 240 -11.99 37.45 -5.87
CA ARG A 240 -13.21 38.26 -5.77
C ARG A 240 -12.98 39.62 -5.08
N PHE A 241 -12.13 39.65 -4.05
CA PHE A 241 -11.92 40.84 -3.22
C PHE A 241 -10.55 41.49 -3.41
N ASN A 242 -9.77 41.03 -4.39
CA ASN A 242 -8.41 41.46 -4.70
C ASN A 242 -7.44 41.38 -3.50
N ASP A 243 -7.48 40.27 -2.77
CA ASP A 243 -6.75 40.06 -1.50
C ASP A 243 -5.54 39.13 -1.71
N SER A 244 -4.35 39.73 -1.85
CA SER A 244 -3.09 39.00 -2.07
C SER A 244 -2.64 38.19 -0.86
N ASP A 245 -3.07 38.54 0.35
CA ASP A 245 -2.56 37.91 1.57
C ASP A 245 -3.35 36.65 1.89
N ILE A 246 -4.66 36.65 1.61
CA ILE A 246 -5.46 35.42 1.58
C ILE A 246 -5.00 34.48 0.45
N PHE A 247 -4.60 35.01 -0.72
CA PHE A 247 -4.00 34.20 -1.78
C PHE A 247 -2.71 33.50 -1.31
N ARG A 248 -1.77 34.26 -0.72
CA ARG A 248 -0.51 33.71 -0.19
C ARG A 248 -0.77 32.64 0.88
N GLN A 249 -1.66 32.90 1.84
CA GLN A 249 -2.05 31.91 2.86
C GLN A 249 -2.56 30.61 2.23
N ALA A 250 -3.43 30.69 1.22
CA ALA A 250 -3.94 29.52 0.51
C ALA A 250 -2.82 28.75 -0.20
N VAL A 251 -1.94 29.46 -0.90
CA VAL A 251 -0.78 28.90 -1.60
C VAL A 251 0.21 28.25 -0.64
N ASP A 252 0.56 28.89 0.47
CA ASP A 252 1.50 28.37 1.45
C ASP A 252 0.96 27.10 2.14
N SER A 253 -0.30 27.12 2.59
CA SER A 253 -0.92 25.95 3.21
C SER A 253 -1.05 24.78 2.22
N MET A 254 -1.50 25.02 0.98
CA MET A 254 -1.58 23.96 -0.04
C MET A 254 -0.20 23.48 -0.50
N ARG A 255 0.81 24.34 -0.64
CA ARG A 255 2.19 23.93 -0.95
C ARG A 255 2.75 23.02 0.13
N SER A 256 2.41 23.22 1.41
CA SER A 256 2.78 22.26 2.47
C SER A 256 1.95 20.97 2.50
N GLY A 257 0.91 20.86 1.67
CA GLY A 257 -0.09 19.81 1.74
C GLY A 257 -0.82 19.80 3.09
N TYR A 258 -1.09 20.99 3.67
CA TYR A 258 -1.64 21.23 5.00
C TYR A 258 -0.89 20.55 6.17
N ALA A 259 0.44 20.41 6.03
CA ALA A 259 1.30 19.90 7.09
C ALA A 259 1.26 20.82 8.34
N GLY A 260 0.66 20.31 9.43
CA GLY A 260 0.47 21.04 10.68
C GLY A 260 -1.00 21.30 11.02
N GLU A 261 -1.86 21.58 10.03
CA GLU A 261 -3.29 21.86 10.24
C GLU A 261 -4.15 20.58 10.34
N LYS A 262 -3.62 19.41 9.96
CA LYS A 262 -4.33 18.11 9.91
C LYS A 262 -5.64 18.12 9.07
N ARG A 263 -5.75 19.02 8.09
CA ARG A 263 -6.89 19.04 7.16
C ARG A 263 -6.78 17.87 6.17
N PRO A 264 -7.78 16.98 6.06
CA PRO A 264 -7.73 15.86 5.14
C PRO A 264 -7.92 16.32 3.68
N PHE A 265 -7.33 15.57 2.74
CA PHE A 265 -7.65 15.67 1.32
C PHE A 265 -8.89 14.80 1.02
N HIS A 266 -9.71 15.21 0.04
CA HIS A 266 -11.00 14.58 -0.23
C HIS A 266 -10.89 13.07 -0.54
N SER A 267 -11.55 12.22 0.25
CA SER A 267 -11.53 10.77 0.01
C SER A 267 -12.64 10.35 -0.96
N PHE A 268 -12.26 9.91 -2.16
CA PHE A 268 -13.19 9.36 -3.14
C PHE A 268 -13.74 8.00 -2.70
N LYS A 269 -15.06 7.92 -2.47
CA LYS A 269 -15.74 6.71 -1.96
C LYS A 269 -16.48 5.92 -3.04
N GLU A 270 -16.69 6.49 -4.23
CA GLU A 270 -17.58 5.93 -5.26
C GLU A 270 -16.95 4.75 -6.01
N GLY A 271 -15.63 4.76 -6.18
CA GLY A 271 -14.86 3.70 -6.85
C GLY A 271 -14.30 2.62 -5.92
N GLN A 272 -14.61 2.66 -4.62
CA GLN A 272 -14.03 1.73 -3.64
C GLN A 272 -14.63 0.32 -3.77
N VAL A 273 -13.74 -0.68 -3.74
CA VAL A 273 -14.08 -2.12 -3.81
C VAL A 273 -14.57 -2.66 -2.46
N VAL A 274 -14.07 -2.06 -1.38
CA VAL A 274 -14.38 -2.45 0.00
C VAL A 274 -15.83 -2.09 0.27
N GLY A 275 -16.63 -3.09 0.69
CA GLY A 275 -18.04 -2.90 0.97
C GLY A 275 -18.30 -1.89 2.10
N PRO A 276 -19.55 -1.42 2.26
CA PRO A 276 -19.92 -0.35 3.21
C PRO A 276 -19.74 -0.70 4.70
N THR A 277 -19.19 -1.87 5.01
CA THR A 277 -18.95 -2.40 6.36
C THR A 277 -17.63 -1.94 7.00
N ARG A 278 -16.89 -1.02 6.38
CA ARG A 278 -15.70 -0.39 6.99
C ARG A 278 -15.82 1.14 6.97
N GLU A 279 -16.25 1.69 8.09
CA GLU A 279 -16.33 3.14 8.32
C GLU A 279 -14.94 3.80 8.38
N THR A 280 -13.89 3.03 8.69
CA THR A 280 -12.49 3.45 8.57
C THR A 280 -11.99 3.23 7.13
N GLY A 281 -11.81 4.33 6.39
CA GLY A 281 -11.66 4.33 4.93
C GLY A 281 -10.35 3.76 4.35
N ALA A 282 -10.23 3.93 3.03
CA ALA A 282 -9.24 3.37 2.10
C ALA A 282 -7.74 3.50 2.47
N ASN A 283 -7.39 4.28 3.49
CA ASN A 283 -6.00 4.49 3.93
C ASN A 283 -5.59 3.58 5.11
N SER A 284 -6.36 2.56 5.47
CA SER A 284 -6.09 1.65 6.61
C SER A 284 -5.79 0.21 6.18
N ILE A 285 -5.12 -0.57 7.04
CA ILE A 285 -4.81 -1.98 6.78
C ILE A 285 -6.05 -2.85 7.04
N GLY A 286 -6.62 -3.38 5.95
CA GLY A 286 -7.75 -4.29 6.01
C GLY A 286 -7.34 -5.73 6.37
N LEU A 287 -7.50 -6.11 7.64
CA LEU A 287 -7.38 -7.52 8.06
C LEU A 287 -8.57 -8.37 7.57
N MET A 288 -8.35 -9.67 7.39
CA MET A 288 -9.43 -10.66 7.23
C MET A 288 -10.34 -10.73 8.47
N THR A 289 -11.56 -11.19 8.26
CA THR A 289 -12.65 -11.27 9.25
C THR A 289 -13.10 -12.73 9.47
N ALA A 290 -14.02 -12.96 10.42
CA ALA A 290 -14.60 -14.29 10.63
C ALA A 290 -15.33 -14.86 9.40
N ASN A 291 -15.72 -14.04 8.42
CA ASN A 291 -16.30 -14.51 7.16
C ASN A 291 -15.26 -15.19 6.24
N ASP A 292 -13.96 -14.91 6.44
CA ASP A 292 -12.85 -15.34 5.59
C ASP A 292 -12.17 -16.63 6.10
N LEU A 293 -12.80 -17.32 7.06
CA LEU A 293 -12.29 -18.50 7.77
C LEU A 293 -11.61 -19.58 6.90
N PRO A 294 -12.12 -19.97 5.71
CA PRO A 294 -11.44 -20.95 4.86
C PRO A 294 -10.05 -20.49 4.41
N ARG A 295 -9.89 -19.20 4.08
CA ARG A 295 -8.62 -18.60 3.65
C ARG A 295 -7.67 -18.41 4.82
N ILE A 296 -8.18 -17.95 5.96
CA ILE A 296 -7.43 -17.85 7.21
C ILE A 296 -6.88 -19.23 7.60
N ARG A 297 -7.70 -20.29 7.58
CA ARG A 297 -7.27 -21.66 7.93
C ARG A 297 -6.14 -22.16 7.03
N MET A 298 -6.22 -21.90 5.72
CA MET A 298 -5.13 -22.25 4.79
C MET A 298 -3.83 -21.51 5.13
N ASN A 299 -3.90 -20.19 5.38
CA ASN A 299 -2.74 -19.37 5.72
C ASN A 299 -2.12 -19.77 7.07
N VAL A 300 -2.94 -20.07 8.08
CA VAL A 300 -2.50 -20.57 9.39
C VAL A 300 -1.79 -21.91 9.24
N ASN A 301 -2.37 -22.86 8.50
CA ASN A 301 -1.75 -24.17 8.27
C ASN A 301 -0.38 -24.04 7.59
N ASN A 302 -0.26 -23.18 6.57
CA ASN A 302 1.01 -22.94 5.89
C ASN A 302 2.05 -22.33 6.84
N PHE A 303 1.67 -21.30 7.62
CA PHE A 303 2.55 -20.71 8.64
C PHE A 303 3.04 -21.76 9.65
N LEU A 304 2.15 -22.62 10.15
CA LEU A 304 2.50 -23.68 11.09
C LEU A 304 3.47 -24.71 10.49
N LEU A 305 3.29 -25.09 9.22
CA LEU A 305 4.22 -25.99 8.52
C LEU A 305 5.65 -25.40 8.46
N HIS A 306 5.78 -24.10 8.19
CA HIS A 306 7.09 -23.44 8.10
C HIS A 306 7.72 -23.11 9.46
N THR A 307 6.91 -22.90 10.52
CA THR A 307 7.44 -22.82 11.89
C THR A 307 7.84 -24.19 12.48
N GLY A 308 7.33 -25.30 11.92
CA GLY A 308 7.61 -26.68 12.31
C GLY A 308 9.06 -27.14 12.11
N CYS A 309 9.96 -26.30 11.61
CA CYS A 309 11.40 -26.56 11.53
C CYS A 309 12.11 -26.48 12.91
N ALA A 310 11.42 -26.05 13.96
CA ALA A 310 11.95 -25.87 15.31
C ALA A 310 11.53 -26.98 16.28
N THR A 311 12.12 -27.00 17.49
CA THR A 311 11.70 -27.92 18.56
C THR A 311 10.27 -27.63 19.02
N ILE A 312 9.58 -28.67 19.53
CA ILE A 312 8.17 -28.58 19.96
C ILE A 312 7.93 -27.40 20.90
N ASP A 313 8.85 -27.13 21.84
CA ASP A 313 8.67 -26.03 22.80
C ASP A 313 8.65 -24.64 22.17
N LEU A 314 9.43 -24.44 21.10
CA LEU A 314 9.49 -23.17 20.38
C LEU A 314 8.25 -22.97 19.52
N VAL A 315 7.77 -24.05 18.90
CA VAL A 315 6.50 -24.07 18.17
C VAL A 315 5.32 -23.82 19.10
N GLY A 316 5.34 -24.34 20.33
CA GLY A 316 4.30 -24.11 21.33
C GLY A 316 4.20 -22.64 21.76
N ILE A 317 5.34 -21.97 22.02
CA ILE A 317 5.36 -20.53 22.33
C ILE A 317 4.86 -19.68 21.16
N ALA A 318 5.33 -19.95 19.93
CA ALA A 318 4.82 -19.26 18.75
C ALA A 318 3.30 -19.46 18.57
N ARG A 319 2.79 -20.69 18.78
CA ARG A 319 1.34 -20.96 18.72
C ARG A 319 0.54 -20.26 19.81
N ALA A 320 1.06 -20.15 21.03
CA ALA A 320 0.38 -19.43 22.12
C ALA A 320 0.32 -17.92 21.85
N GLN A 321 1.42 -17.31 21.42
CA GLN A 321 1.45 -15.93 20.93
C GLN A 321 0.44 -15.72 19.79
N PHE A 322 0.49 -16.57 18.75
CA PHE A 322 -0.40 -16.44 17.61
C PHE A 322 -1.88 -16.65 17.99
N THR A 323 -2.17 -17.43 19.04
CA THR A 323 -3.52 -17.61 19.62
C THR A 323 -4.02 -16.31 20.26
N ILE A 324 -3.17 -15.56 20.96
CA ILE A 324 -3.50 -14.24 21.50
C ILE A 324 -3.83 -13.26 20.35
N LEU A 325 -2.99 -13.22 19.31
CA LEU A 325 -3.17 -12.34 18.14
C LEU A 325 -4.47 -12.65 17.37
N LEU A 326 -4.70 -13.93 17.02
CA LEU A 326 -5.95 -14.35 16.36
C LEU A 326 -7.17 -14.12 17.27
N GLY A 327 -7.02 -14.37 18.57
CA GLY A 327 -8.08 -14.19 19.57
C GLY A 327 -8.55 -12.75 19.67
N LYS A 328 -7.62 -11.79 19.56
CA LYS A 328 -7.92 -10.36 19.58
C LYS A 328 -8.52 -9.84 18.27
N HIS A 329 -8.17 -10.42 17.13
CA HIS A 329 -8.63 -9.94 15.82
C HIS A 329 -9.87 -10.64 15.24
N LEU A 330 -10.12 -11.91 15.61
CA LEU A 330 -11.25 -12.71 15.12
C LEU A 330 -12.21 -13.04 16.26
N SER A 331 -11.87 -14.05 17.07
CA SER A 331 -12.44 -14.34 18.39
C SER A 331 -11.58 -15.40 19.10
N PRO A 332 -11.64 -15.54 20.43
CA PRO A 332 -10.92 -16.60 21.16
C PRO A 332 -11.28 -18.02 20.69
N GLU A 333 -12.56 -18.26 20.37
CA GLU A 333 -13.07 -19.56 19.92
C GLU A 333 -12.52 -19.92 18.54
N ILE A 334 -12.47 -18.94 17.63
CA ILE A 334 -11.88 -19.08 16.30
C ILE A 334 -10.37 -19.37 16.43
N ALA A 335 -9.66 -18.65 17.29
CA ALA A 335 -8.23 -18.85 17.51
C ALA A 335 -7.92 -20.25 18.04
N ALA A 336 -8.65 -20.71 19.05
CA ALA A 336 -8.51 -22.05 19.61
C ALA A 336 -8.78 -23.15 18.56
N GLY A 337 -9.83 -23.00 17.74
CA GLY A 337 -10.19 -23.94 16.66
C GLY A 337 -9.29 -23.90 15.42
N LEU A 338 -8.44 -22.86 15.28
CA LEU A 338 -7.42 -22.76 14.23
C LEU A 338 -6.07 -23.32 14.70
N LEU A 339 -5.64 -22.96 15.90
CA LEU A 339 -4.27 -23.22 16.34
C LEU A 339 -4.10 -24.47 17.21
N SER A 340 -5.14 -24.94 17.93
CA SER A 340 -5.10 -26.07 18.87
C SER A 340 -4.07 -25.93 20.01
N PRO A 341 -4.45 -26.14 21.29
CA PRO A 341 -3.50 -26.06 22.41
C PRO A 341 -2.40 -27.11 22.27
N MET A 342 -1.16 -26.72 22.51
CA MET A 342 0.01 -27.58 22.48
C MET A 342 0.60 -27.63 23.90
N PRO A 343 0.65 -28.82 24.55
CA PRO A 343 1.26 -28.92 25.87
C PRO A 343 2.78 -28.67 25.77
N LEU A 344 3.33 -27.98 26.76
CA LEU A 344 4.77 -27.71 26.87
C LEU A 344 5.36 -28.41 28.10
N ASP A 345 6.45 -29.14 27.89
CA ASP A 345 7.25 -29.74 28.97
C ASP A 345 8.42 -28.81 29.39
N GLY A 346 8.14 -27.51 29.42
CA GLY A 346 9.12 -26.47 29.73
C GLY A 346 9.58 -26.52 31.20
N GLN A 347 10.89 -26.69 31.42
CA GLN A 347 11.47 -26.63 32.77
C GLN A 347 11.20 -25.28 33.44
N LYS A 348 10.65 -25.29 34.66
CA LYS A 348 10.41 -24.08 35.48
C LYS A 348 11.71 -23.29 35.67
N GLY A 349 11.69 -22.02 35.28
CA GLY A 349 12.84 -21.11 35.38
C GLY A 349 13.70 -21.01 34.11
N SER A 350 13.49 -21.87 33.11
CA SER A 350 14.09 -21.71 31.78
C SER A 350 13.57 -20.44 31.06
N ILE A 351 14.29 -19.94 30.05
CA ILE A 351 13.85 -18.79 29.24
C ILE A 351 12.45 -19.06 28.66
N LEU A 352 12.23 -20.26 28.10
CA LEU A 352 10.92 -20.66 27.56
C LEU A 352 9.83 -20.69 28.64
N GLY A 353 10.14 -21.23 29.82
CA GLY A 353 9.22 -21.23 30.97
C GLY A 353 8.86 -19.82 31.46
N LYS A 354 9.74 -18.83 31.32
CA LYS A 354 9.42 -17.42 31.57
C LYS A 354 8.47 -16.88 30.50
N LYS A 355 8.81 -17.00 29.21
CA LYS A 355 8.00 -16.47 28.10
C LYS A 355 6.61 -17.10 28.05
N TRP A 356 6.49 -18.39 28.39
CA TRP A 356 5.19 -19.03 28.57
C TRP A 356 4.37 -18.38 29.70
N LYS A 357 4.99 -18.14 30.86
CA LYS A 357 4.31 -17.45 31.99
C LYS A 357 3.88 -16.03 31.62
N ASP A 358 4.69 -15.30 30.85
CA ASP A 358 4.32 -13.97 30.33
C ASP A 358 3.08 -14.05 29.41
N LEU A 359 3.02 -15.05 28.53
CA LEU A 359 1.87 -15.31 27.65
C LEU A 359 0.60 -15.72 28.42
N ASP A 360 0.70 -16.68 29.35
CA ASP A 360 -0.41 -17.12 30.22
C ASP A 360 -0.96 -15.98 31.09
N SER A 361 -0.12 -15.00 31.43
CA SER A 361 -0.51 -13.83 32.23
C SER A 361 -1.04 -12.67 31.39
N PHE A 362 -0.96 -12.72 30.05
CA PHE A 362 -1.39 -11.62 29.19
C PHE A 362 -2.92 -11.45 29.20
N PRO A 363 -3.47 -10.21 29.21
CA PRO A 363 -2.78 -8.91 29.27
C PRO A 363 -2.48 -8.43 30.70
N LYS A 364 -2.91 -9.17 31.73
CA LYS A 364 -2.75 -8.82 33.15
C LYS A 364 -1.39 -9.26 33.69
N LEU A 365 -0.36 -8.76 33.03
CA LEU A 365 1.04 -8.97 33.38
C LEU A 365 1.31 -8.45 34.80
N PRO A 366 2.01 -9.21 35.67
CA PRO A 366 2.49 -8.67 36.94
C PRO A 366 3.40 -7.46 36.69
N GLU A 367 3.14 -6.37 37.43
CA GLU A 367 4.07 -5.24 37.52
C GLU A 367 5.40 -5.76 38.08
N ASP A 368 6.44 -5.68 37.26
CA ASP A 368 7.81 -6.06 37.60
C ASP A 368 8.73 -5.01 37.00
N ASP A 369 9.29 -4.15 37.85
CA ASP A 369 10.18 -3.05 37.49
C ASP A 369 11.46 -3.50 36.74
N ARG A 370 11.68 -4.83 36.62
CA ARG A 370 12.86 -5.44 36.00
C ARG A 370 12.64 -5.92 34.56
N ARG A 371 11.46 -5.72 33.96
CA ARG A 371 11.21 -6.10 32.56
C ARG A 371 12.16 -5.36 31.61
N LEU A 372 12.76 -6.09 30.68
CA LEU A 372 13.64 -5.48 29.68
C LEU A 372 12.81 -4.66 28.67
N PRO A 373 13.36 -3.58 28.09
CA PRO A 373 12.68 -2.83 27.02
C PRO A 373 12.29 -3.70 25.82
N SER A 374 13.02 -4.79 25.55
CA SER A 374 12.67 -5.79 24.54
C SER A 374 11.39 -6.55 24.90
N THR A 375 11.24 -6.97 26.15
CA THR A 375 10.06 -7.69 26.64
C THR A 375 8.83 -6.80 26.59
N ASN A 376 8.95 -5.54 26.99
CA ASN A 376 7.84 -4.57 26.92
C ASN A 376 7.42 -4.34 25.47
N ARG A 377 8.38 -4.08 24.56
CA ARG A 377 8.09 -3.91 23.12
C ARG A 377 7.41 -5.14 22.52
N TRP A 378 7.86 -6.35 22.86
CA TRP A 378 7.23 -7.58 22.41
C TRP A 378 5.76 -7.66 22.88
N LEU A 379 5.49 -7.45 24.17
CA LEU A 379 4.15 -7.57 24.73
C LEU A 379 3.22 -6.43 24.29
N GLU A 380 3.74 -5.23 24.00
CA GLU A 380 3.00 -4.13 23.36
C GLU A 380 2.64 -4.40 21.89
N THR A 381 3.44 -5.24 21.20
CA THR A 381 3.23 -5.58 19.78
C THR A 381 2.57 -6.93 19.58
N ILE A 382 2.42 -7.77 20.60
CA ILE A 382 1.95 -9.16 20.45
C ILE A 382 0.55 -9.29 19.83
N THR A 383 -0.36 -8.36 20.14
CA THR A 383 -1.70 -8.34 19.53
C THR A 383 -1.75 -7.55 18.23
N MET A 384 -0.71 -6.75 17.92
CA MET A 384 -0.68 -5.79 16.81
C MET A 384 -1.97 -4.92 16.71
N GLU A 385 -2.65 -4.64 17.83
CA GLU A 385 -4.02 -4.07 17.83
C GLU A 385 -4.20 -2.83 16.96
N LYS A 386 -3.23 -1.92 17.04
CA LYS A 386 -3.21 -0.65 16.29
C LYS A 386 -3.06 -0.84 14.77
N ILE A 387 -2.87 -2.06 14.26
CA ILE A 387 -2.70 -2.30 12.82
C ILE A 387 -3.89 -1.83 11.98
N ARG A 388 -5.11 -1.91 12.53
CA ARG A 388 -6.33 -1.39 11.89
C ARG A 388 -6.35 0.14 11.82
N GLU A 389 -5.57 0.80 12.67
CA GLU A 389 -5.44 2.26 12.81
C GLU A 389 -4.20 2.80 12.07
N ILE A 390 -3.25 1.93 11.67
CA ILE A 390 -2.09 2.32 10.85
C ILE A 390 -2.60 2.88 9.53
N SER A 391 -2.21 4.13 9.24
CA SER A 391 -2.36 4.69 7.91
C SER A 391 -1.36 4.06 6.94
N LEU A 392 -1.72 3.90 5.67
CA LEU A 392 -0.79 3.37 4.67
C LEU A 392 0.48 4.23 4.50
N SER A 393 0.44 5.53 4.78
CA SER A 393 1.64 6.39 4.87
C SER A 393 2.51 6.05 6.10
N ASP A 394 1.91 5.81 7.27
CA ASP A 394 2.62 5.31 8.45
C ASP A 394 3.22 3.91 8.21
N MET A 395 2.57 3.09 7.37
CA MET A 395 3.10 1.80 6.90
C MET A 395 4.30 2.02 5.98
N PHE A 396 4.21 2.88 4.96
CA PHE A 396 5.31 3.21 4.05
C PHE A 396 6.56 3.77 4.77
N THR A 397 6.39 4.73 5.68
CA THR A 397 7.50 5.27 6.51
C THR A 397 8.14 4.21 7.40
N GLY A 398 7.35 3.21 7.79
CA GLY A 398 7.68 2.19 8.76
C GLY A 398 7.57 2.68 10.21
N LYS A 399 6.59 3.52 10.54
CA LYS A 399 6.46 4.19 11.85
C LYS A 399 6.24 3.26 13.05
N LEU A 400 5.65 2.08 12.87
CA LEU A 400 5.58 1.06 13.93
C LEU A 400 6.88 0.27 14.12
N TYR A 401 7.79 0.36 13.15
CA TYR A 401 9.04 -0.37 13.15
C TYR A 401 10.16 0.49 13.72
N ARG A 402 11.25 -0.17 14.11
CA ARG A 402 12.49 0.48 14.53
C ARG A 402 13.04 1.32 13.36
N PRO A 403 13.56 2.54 13.57
CA PRO A 403 14.28 3.26 12.51
C PRO A 403 15.47 2.44 11.99
N SER A 404 15.58 2.28 10.67
CA SER A 404 16.65 1.53 9.97
C SER A 404 18.05 1.82 10.52
N PHE A 405 18.33 3.11 10.75
CA PHE A 405 19.52 3.65 11.38
C PHE A 405 19.21 5.08 11.82
N MET A 406 19.96 5.60 12.79
CA MET A 406 19.80 6.98 13.27
C MET A 406 20.81 7.90 12.59
N PHE A 407 20.39 9.09 12.21
CA PHE A 407 21.26 10.18 11.76
C PHE A 407 21.86 10.85 13.00
N VAL A 408 23.16 10.67 13.23
CA VAL A 408 23.89 11.29 14.36
C VAL A 408 24.60 12.54 13.85
N ARG A 409 24.40 13.67 14.52
CA ARG A 409 24.92 14.98 14.06
C ARG A 409 26.45 15.03 13.99
N ASP A 410 27.10 14.39 14.95
CA ASP A 410 28.56 14.33 15.07
C ASP A 410 29.18 13.08 14.43
N ASP A 411 28.42 12.32 13.62
CA ASP A 411 28.97 11.21 12.82
C ASP A 411 30.04 11.77 11.86
N PRO A 412 31.31 11.32 11.92
CA PRO A 412 32.37 11.79 11.05
C PRO A 412 32.09 11.53 9.57
N GLU A 413 31.39 10.45 9.21
CA GLU A 413 31.06 10.14 7.81
C GLU A 413 30.01 11.13 7.30
N LEU A 414 28.90 11.29 8.01
CA LEU A 414 27.84 12.25 7.67
C LEU A 414 28.35 13.71 7.67
N SER A 415 29.24 14.05 8.60
CA SER A 415 29.91 15.37 8.66
C SER A 415 30.83 15.63 7.45
N ALA A 416 31.41 14.57 6.89
CA ALA A 416 32.20 14.62 5.66
C ALA A 416 31.32 14.67 4.40
N GLU A 417 30.20 13.94 4.37
CA GLU A 417 29.18 14.05 3.31
C GLU A 417 28.65 15.50 3.22
N PHE A 418 28.26 16.08 4.35
CA PHE A 418 27.79 17.46 4.44
C PHE A 418 28.91 18.52 4.33
N ALA A 419 30.19 18.14 4.18
CA ALA A 419 31.30 19.09 4.11
C ALA A 419 31.18 20.13 2.98
N LYS A 420 30.41 19.80 1.94
CA LYS A 420 30.17 20.66 0.77
C LYS A 420 28.80 21.39 0.82
N MET A 421 27.95 21.07 1.79
CA MET A 421 26.57 21.55 1.92
C MET A 421 26.43 22.43 3.17
N GLN A 422 26.85 23.69 3.05
CA GLN A 422 26.94 24.60 4.20
C GLN A 422 25.60 24.78 4.92
N TRP A 423 24.49 24.78 4.17
CA TRP A 423 23.15 24.93 4.74
C TRP A 423 22.72 23.72 5.59
N MET A 424 23.12 22.50 5.25
CA MET A 424 22.83 21.30 6.04
C MET A 424 23.63 21.27 7.34
N LYS A 425 24.88 21.74 7.31
CA LYS A 425 25.71 21.93 8.51
C LYS A 425 25.15 22.98 9.45
N ALA A 426 24.57 24.04 8.89
CA ALA A 426 24.00 25.17 9.62
C ALA A 426 22.57 24.94 10.13
N LEU A 427 21.99 23.73 9.97
CA LEU A 427 20.65 23.44 10.48
C LEU A 427 20.59 23.61 12.02
N PRO A 428 19.54 24.24 12.58
CA PRO A 428 19.35 24.35 14.02
C PRO A 428 19.14 22.97 14.65
N GLU A 429 19.25 22.89 15.99
CA GLU A 429 19.05 21.63 16.72
C GLU A 429 17.62 21.07 16.56
N GLU A 430 16.63 21.94 16.34
CA GLU A 430 15.24 21.56 16.04
C GLU A 430 15.11 20.77 14.73
N ASP A 431 15.94 21.09 13.74
CA ASP A 431 15.93 20.50 12.39
C ASP A 431 16.93 19.36 12.22
N PHE A 432 17.99 19.37 13.03
CA PHE A 432 18.94 18.27 13.12
C PHE A 432 19.40 18.12 14.58
N PRO A 433 18.65 17.38 15.41
CA PRO A 433 19.07 17.09 16.78
C PRO A 433 20.28 16.16 16.79
N ALA A 434 20.97 16.05 17.93
CA ALA A 434 22.18 15.23 18.10
C ALA A 434 22.01 13.77 17.61
N THR A 435 20.80 13.22 17.71
CA THR A 435 20.41 11.93 17.12
C THR A 435 18.98 12.02 16.60
N SER A 436 18.77 11.64 15.33
CA SER A 436 17.54 11.88 14.58
C SER A 436 17.10 10.63 13.81
N ASP A 437 15.79 10.41 13.68
CA ASP A 437 15.22 9.36 12.81
C ASP A 437 15.13 9.78 11.32
N GLY A 438 15.61 11.00 11.02
CA GLY A 438 15.61 11.61 9.69
C GLY A 438 14.42 12.53 9.42
N LYS A 439 13.32 12.48 10.18
CA LYS A 439 12.12 13.29 9.89
C LYS A 439 12.35 14.82 10.00
N PRO A 440 13.02 15.35 11.04
CA PRO A 440 13.35 16.78 11.09
C PRO A 440 14.20 17.24 9.90
N ILE A 441 15.17 16.42 9.49
CA ILE A 441 16.08 16.69 8.37
C ILE A 441 15.29 16.70 7.05
N ALA A 442 14.40 15.73 6.83
CA ALA A 442 13.52 15.69 5.67
C ALA A 442 12.62 16.94 5.59
N ARG A 443 12.04 17.38 6.72
CA ARG A 443 11.26 18.63 6.77
C ARG A 443 12.08 19.87 6.46
N ALA A 444 13.33 19.93 6.90
CA ALA A 444 14.24 21.03 6.57
C ALA A 444 14.60 21.05 5.07
N ILE A 445 14.87 19.89 4.48
CA ILE A 445 15.04 19.73 3.02
C ILE A 445 13.77 20.20 2.29
N TYR A 446 12.59 19.78 2.75
CA TYR A 446 11.32 20.18 2.14
C TYR A 446 11.09 21.68 2.18
N ARG A 447 11.30 22.33 3.34
CA ARG A 447 11.18 23.79 3.44
C ARG A 447 12.11 24.48 2.44
N ARG A 448 13.37 24.06 2.38
CA ARG A 448 14.36 24.63 1.45
C ARG A 448 13.96 24.50 -0.02
N PHE A 449 13.44 23.33 -0.41
CA PHE A 449 12.83 23.07 -1.72
C PHE A 449 11.60 23.94 -1.98
N SER A 450 10.66 24.03 -1.02
CA SER A 450 9.41 24.79 -1.14
C SER A 450 9.62 26.30 -1.27
N SER A 451 10.74 26.81 -0.72
CA SER A 451 11.21 28.19 -0.87
C SER A 451 12.03 28.43 -2.16
N GLY A 452 12.17 27.43 -3.04
CA GLY A 452 12.81 27.57 -4.36
C GLY A 452 14.35 27.62 -4.34
N ASN A 453 15.02 27.25 -3.25
CA ASN A 453 16.49 27.28 -3.19
C ASN A 453 17.08 26.12 -4.01
N ALA A 454 17.84 26.41 -5.07
CA ALA A 454 18.36 25.40 -6.01
C ALA A 454 19.24 24.31 -5.36
N ASP A 455 19.87 24.61 -4.22
CA ASP A 455 20.77 23.73 -3.47
C ASP A 455 20.05 22.72 -2.53
N TRP A 456 18.71 22.71 -2.51
CA TRP A 456 17.93 21.73 -1.74
C TRP A 456 18.29 20.26 -2.06
N SER A 457 18.72 20.01 -3.30
CA SER A 457 18.98 18.67 -3.84
C SER A 457 20.45 18.24 -3.82
N GLU A 458 21.36 19.04 -3.23
CA GLU A 458 22.79 18.75 -3.22
C GLU A 458 23.12 17.39 -2.61
N TYR A 459 22.43 17.00 -1.53
CA TYR A 459 22.67 15.71 -0.86
C TYR A 459 22.29 14.52 -1.74
N PHE A 460 21.11 14.57 -2.37
CA PHE A 460 20.68 13.53 -3.30
C PHE A 460 21.57 13.48 -4.55
N THR A 461 22.04 14.65 -5.02
CA THR A 461 22.99 14.76 -6.14
C THR A 461 24.38 14.23 -5.79
N LEU A 462 24.81 14.32 -4.52
CA LEU A 462 26.02 13.65 -4.03
C LEU A 462 25.82 12.13 -4.03
N ALA A 463 24.71 11.65 -3.45
CA ALA A 463 24.40 10.23 -3.34
C ALA A 463 24.24 9.53 -4.70
N ALA A 464 23.69 10.21 -5.71
CA ALA A 464 23.52 9.67 -7.06
C ALA A 464 24.85 9.43 -7.82
N LYS A 465 26.01 9.85 -7.29
CA LYS A 465 27.31 9.64 -7.96
C LYS A 465 27.74 8.18 -7.88
N SER A 466 28.37 7.71 -8.95
CA SER A 466 28.84 6.32 -9.07
C SER A 466 29.85 5.90 -8.00
N TRP A 467 30.56 6.85 -7.40
CA TRP A 467 31.54 6.65 -6.33
C TRP A 467 31.00 6.88 -4.91
N ALA A 468 29.73 7.29 -4.75
CA ALA A 468 29.13 7.45 -3.42
C ALA A 468 29.06 6.11 -2.68
N SER A 469 29.26 6.13 -1.35
CA SER A 469 29.18 4.91 -0.55
C SER A 469 27.74 4.37 -0.52
N LEU A 470 27.58 3.06 -0.27
CA LEU A 470 26.25 2.48 -0.04
C LEU A 470 25.55 3.11 1.16
N HIS A 471 26.31 3.60 2.16
CA HIS A 471 25.79 4.28 3.34
C HIS A 471 25.23 5.66 2.98
N THR A 472 25.97 6.47 2.20
CA THR A 472 25.45 7.74 1.65
C THR A 472 24.19 7.52 0.82
N LYS A 473 24.16 6.47 -0.03
CA LYS A 473 22.98 6.12 -0.82
C LYS A 473 21.79 5.70 0.05
N ALA A 474 22.00 4.85 1.05
CA ALA A 474 20.97 4.43 1.99
C ALA A 474 20.39 5.61 2.77
N ARG A 475 21.25 6.46 3.35
CA ARG A 475 20.85 7.70 4.04
C ARG A 475 20.02 8.62 3.12
N ALA A 476 20.45 8.81 1.87
CA ALA A 476 19.73 9.63 0.90
C ALA A 476 18.37 9.05 0.48
N GLN A 477 18.28 7.76 0.14
CA GLN A 477 16.99 7.12 -0.19
C GLN A 477 16.04 7.11 1.01
N ARG A 478 16.57 6.98 2.25
CA ARG A 478 15.77 7.07 3.48
C ARG A 478 15.16 8.46 3.67
N LEU A 479 15.96 9.54 3.52
CA LEU A 479 15.44 10.91 3.58
C LEU A 479 14.44 11.21 2.45
N LEU A 480 14.68 10.66 1.24
CA LEU A 480 13.77 10.79 0.11
C LEU A 480 12.43 10.08 0.35
N LEU A 481 12.44 8.89 0.96
CA LEU A 481 11.22 8.19 1.36
C LEU A 481 10.43 9.01 2.39
N LEU A 482 11.10 9.55 3.41
CA LEU A 482 10.47 10.39 4.44
C LEU A 482 9.83 11.65 3.83
N LEU A 483 10.52 12.33 2.91
CA LEU A 483 9.98 13.44 2.12
C LEU A 483 8.68 13.06 1.41
N VAL A 484 8.74 11.99 0.60
CA VAL A 484 7.63 11.52 -0.24
C VAL A 484 6.41 11.10 0.59
N THR A 485 6.62 10.54 1.78
CA THR A 485 5.52 10.11 2.66
C THR A 485 4.83 11.23 3.42
N GLU A 486 5.52 12.35 3.69
CA GLU A 486 4.96 13.50 4.41
C GLU A 486 4.39 14.54 3.43
N PHE A 487 5.10 14.78 2.32
CA PHE A 487 4.85 15.83 1.33
C PHE A 487 4.48 15.32 -0.08
N SER A 488 4.05 14.07 -0.18
CA SER A 488 3.58 13.41 -1.42
C SER A 488 4.68 13.23 -2.50
N PRO A 489 4.45 12.37 -3.52
CA PRO A 489 5.44 12.09 -4.58
C PRO A 489 5.49 13.18 -5.65
N LEU A 490 6.09 14.33 -5.31
CA LEU A 490 6.34 15.43 -6.26
C LEU A 490 7.34 15.00 -7.35
N GLN A 491 7.16 15.49 -8.57
CA GLN A 491 7.92 15.04 -9.74
C GLN A 491 9.44 15.23 -9.60
N GLU A 492 9.89 16.28 -8.90
CA GLU A 492 11.31 16.56 -8.63
C GLU A 492 11.97 15.46 -7.79
N PHE A 493 11.27 14.89 -6.82
CA PHE A 493 11.80 13.85 -5.95
C PHE A 493 12.05 12.55 -6.71
N GLY A 494 11.20 12.26 -7.70
CA GLY A 494 11.30 11.08 -8.56
C GLY A 494 12.62 10.97 -9.34
N LYS A 495 13.33 12.09 -9.55
CA LYS A 495 14.62 12.17 -10.26
C LYS A 495 15.78 11.58 -9.44
N PHE A 496 15.64 11.52 -8.12
CA PHE A 496 16.68 11.12 -7.17
C PHE A 496 16.55 9.70 -6.61
N ILE A 497 15.52 8.96 -7.05
CA ILE A 497 15.35 7.55 -6.67
C ILE A 497 16.41 6.72 -7.40
N GLU A 498 17.30 6.10 -6.63
CA GLU A 498 18.38 5.24 -7.12
C GLU A 498 17.81 4.09 -7.99
N PRO A 499 18.43 3.75 -9.14
CA PRO A 499 17.99 2.62 -9.94
C PRO A 499 18.18 1.30 -9.18
N LEU A 500 17.18 0.42 -9.23
CA LEU A 500 17.21 -0.88 -8.54
C LEU A 500 18.13 -1.87 -9.27
N ILE A 501 19.44 -1.70 -9.09
CA ILE A 501 20.48 -2.55 -9.69
C ILE A 501 21.08 -3.46 -8.62
N LEU A 502 20.81 -4.76 -8.73
CA LEU A 502 21.31 -5.77 -7.79
C LEU A 502 22.69 -6.28 -8.24
N ASP A 503 23.76 -5.78 -7.60
CA ASP A 503 25.14 -6.22 -7.85
C ASP A 503 25.43 -7.58 -7.21
N LEU A 504 24.99 -8.64 -7.88
CA LEU A 504 25.23 -10.04 -7.51
C LEU A 504 26.71 -10.48 -7.65
N SER A 505 27.60 -9.61 -8.14
CA SER A 505 29.03 -9.96 -8.28
C SER A 505 29.81 -9.79 -6.98
N LYS A 506 29.32 -8.97 -6.06
CA LYS A 506 29.91 -8.78 -4.73
C LYS A 506 29.39 -9.85 -3.77
N ARG A 507 30.23 -10.84 -3.48
CA ARG A 507 30.01 -11.88 -2.46
C ARG A 507 30.12 -11.39 -1.00
N SER A 508 30.27 -10.09 -0.77
CA SER A 508 30.26 -9.52 0.58
C SER A 508 28.88 -9.68 1.21
N PRO A 509 28.78 -10.07 2.50
CA PRO A 509 27.49 -10.07 3.20
C PRO A 509 26.87 -8.67 3.13
N TRP A 510 25.55 -8.62 2.92
CA TRP A 510 24.84 -7.34 2.88
C TRP A 510 24.64 -6.85 4.31
N ASP A 511 25.14 -5.65 4.57
CA ASP A 511 24.93 -4.96 5.84
C ASP A 511 23.52 -4.36 5.91
N LEU A 512 23.16 -3.87 7.10
CA LEU A 512 21.93 -3.13 7.35
C LEU A 512 21.65 -2.03 6.32
N TYR A 513 22.67 -1.25 5.93
CA TYR A 513 22.54 -0.19 4.92
C TYR A 513 22.18 -0.72 3.53
N SER A 514 22.80 -1.82 3.09
CA SER A 514 22.48 -2.46 1.81
C SER A 514 21.05 -2.99 1.78
N LEU A 515 20.63 -3.70 2.83
CA LEU A 515 19.28 -4.27 2.93
C LEU A 515 18.19 -3.18 3.00
N THR A 516 18.45 -2.11 3.76
CA THR A 516 17.50 -1.00 3.94
C THR A 516 17.43 -0.09 2.71
N LEU A 517 18.55 0.13 2.01
CA LEU A 517 18.59 0.80 0.70
C LEU A 517 17.62 0.17 -0.29
N TYR A 518 17.66 -1.16 -0.47
CA TYR A 518 16.74 -1.83 -1.40
C TYR A 518 15.28 -1.80 -0.93
N CYS A 519 15.02 -1.85 0.38
CA CYS A 519 13.67 -1.65 0.94
C CYS A 519 13.13 -0.23 0.68
N ASP A 520 13.97 0.80 0.76
CA ASP A 520 13.58 2.19 0.53
C ASP A 520 13.42 2.47 -0.98
N ILE A 521 14.34 1.98 -1.84
CA ILE A 521 14.20 2.06 -3.31
C ILE A 521 12.92 1.35 -3.77
N TYR A 522 12.60 0.18 -3.21
CA TYR A 522 11.36 -0.53 -3.54
C TYR A 522 10.12 0.29 -3.17
N ARG A 523 10.05 0.83 -1.94
CA ARG A 523 8.94 1.67 -1.49
C ARG A 523 8.80 2.94 -2.33
N LEU A 524 9.90 3.61 -2.66
CA LEU A 524 9.92 4.75 -3.59
C LEU A 524 9.45 4.33 -4.99
N SER A 525 9.89 3.17 -5.48
CA SER A 525 9.49 2.63 -6.78
C SER A 525 7.99 2.33 -6.86
N LEU A 526 7.38 1.82 -5.79
CA LEU A 526 5.93 1.65 -5.69
C LEU A 526 5.19 2.99 -5.84
N VAL A 527 5.56 3.99 -5.04
CA VAL A 527 4.87 5.30 -5.04
C VAL A 527 5.00 6.00 -6.40
N PHE A 528 6.16 5.90 -7.05
CA PHE A 528 6.42 6.46 -8.39
C PHE A 528 6.10 5.49 -9.55
N GLN A 529 5.48 4.34 -9.28
CA GLN A 529 5.10 3.31 -10.26
C GLN A 529 6.23 2.85 -11.20
N ARG A 530 7.46 2.85 -10.70
CA ARG A 530 8.59 2.23 -11.39
C ARG A 530 8.39 0.72 -11.35
N LYS A 531 8.48 0.05 -12.50
CA LYS A 531 8.37 -1.41 -12.58
C LYS A 531 9.51 -2.07 -11.78
N VAL A 532 9.16 -3.01 -10.90
CA VAL A 532 10.09 -3.82 -10.12
C VAL A 532 9.78 -5.30 -10.33
N ASP A 533 10.80 -6.11 -10.56
CA ASP A 533 10.71 -7.57 -10.46
C ASP A 533 10.73 -7.96 -8.98
N GLU A 534 9.57 -7.86 -8.34
CA GLU A 534 9.40 -8.08 -6.89
C GLU A 534 9.80 -9.50 -6.49
N GLN A 535 9.47 -10.49 -7.33
CA GLN A 535 9.85 -11.89 -7.10
C GLN A 535 11.36 -12.04 -7.01
N ARG A 536 12.09 -11.52 -8.01
CA ARG A 536 13.55 -11.61 -8.03
C ARG A 536 14.20 -10.79 -6.93
N LEU A 537 13.72 -9.57 -6.68
CA LEU A 537 14.23 -8.70 -5.62
C LEU A 537 14.16 -9.39 -4.25
N PHE A 538 12.96 -9.80 -3.84
CA PHE A 538 12.76 -10.33 -2.49
C PHE A 538 13.37 -11.72 -2.30
N ASN A 539 13.49 -12.54 -3.36
CA ASN A 539 14.26 -13.78 -3.29
C ASN A 539 15.76 -13.51 -3.04
N ILE A 540 16.37 -12.59 -3.80
CA ILE A 540 17.79 -12.22 -3.61
C ILE A 540 18.02 -11.65 -2.20
N MET A 541 17.11 -10.79 -1.71
CA MET A 541 17.20 -10.25 -0.36
C MET A 541 17.07 -11.34 0.72
N LEU A 542 16.13 -12.28 0.57
CA LEU A 542 15.99 -13.45 1.46
C LEU A 542 17.25 -14.29 1.53
N ASP A 543 17.95 -14.48 0.40
CA ASP A 543 19.22 -15.22 0.35
C ASP A 543 20.34 -14.50 1.12
N HIS A 544 20.41 -13.16 1.00
CA HIS A 544 21.46 -12.33 1.60
C HIS A 544 21.20 -11.90 3.06
N LEU A 545 19.99 -12.11 3.59
CA LEU A 545 19.72 -11.91 5.02
C LEU A 545 20.68 -12.77 5.88
N PRO A 546 21.18 -12.27 7.03
CA PRO A 546 22.01 -13.06 7.92
C PRO A 546 21.27 -14.25 8.54
N GLY A 547 22.04 -15.27 8.95
CA GLY A 547 21.54 -16.47 9.61
C GLY A 547 22.47 -16.90 10.75
N PRO A 548 21.95 -17.64 11.75
CA PRO A 548 22.73 -18.01 12.93
C PRO A 548 24.00 -18.81 12.53
N PRO A 549 25.13 -18.60 13.23
CA PRO A 549 25.26 -17.88 14.51
C PRO A 549 25.68 -16.40 14.39
N HIS A 550 25.77 -15.81 13.19
CA HIS A 550 26.37 -14.48 12.99
C HIS A 550 25.44 -13.48 12.31
N GLY A 551 25.65 -12.18 12.54
CA GLY A 551 24.84 -11.10 11.95
C GLY A 551 23.46 -10.91 12.58
N TRP A 552 23.28 -11.22 13.86
CA TRP A 552 22.01 -11.00 14.57
C TRP A 552 21.54 -9.54 14.50
N SER A 553 22.45 -8.56 14.69
CA SER A 553 22.06 -7.14 14.63
C SER A 553 21.54 -6.75 13.25
N ASP A 554 22.29 -7.06 12.19
CA ASP A 554 21.88 -6.77 10.81
C ASP A 554 20.56 -7.48 10.45
N PHE A 555 20.38 -8.74 10.85
CA PHE A 555 19.10 -9.45 10.64
C PHE A 555 17.96 -8.75 11.36
N ARG A 556 18.10 -8.50 12.67
CA ARG A 556 17.08 -7.87 13.51
C ARG A 556 16.68 -6.49 12.99
N ASP A 557 17.66 -5.64 12.71
CA ASP A 557 17.45 -4.24 12.36
C ASP A 557 16.93 -4.07 10.91
N SER A 558 17.15 -5.06 10.04
CA SER A 558 16.58 -5.09 8.67
C SER A 558 15.27 -5.87 8.54
N ALA A 559 15.03 -6.90 9.36
CA ALA A 559 13.89 -7.80 9.25
C ALA A 559 12.54 -7.09 9.29
N GLU A 560 12.38 -6.10 10.16
CA GLU A 560 11.16 -5.30 10.27
C GLU A 560 10.82 -4.56 8.96
N HIS A 561 11.81 -3.91 8.36
CA HIS A 561 11.67 -3.24 7.06
C HIS A 561 11.43 -4.23 5.91
N PHE A 562 12.04 -5.41 6.00
CA PHE A 562 11.87 -6.48 5.02
C PHE A 562 10.43 -7.04 5.04
N ILE A 563 9.90 -7.36 6.21
CA ILE A 563 8.53 -7.84 6.42
C ILE A 563 7.51 -6.80 5.93
N LEU A 564 7.75 -5.52 6.23
CA LEU A 564 6.95 -4.41 5.69
C LEU A 564 6.93 -4.40 4.15
N CYS A 565 8.09 -4.53 3.50
CA CYS A 565 8.16 -4.55 2.04
C CYS A 565 7.47 -5.81 1.48
N LEU A 566 7.53 -6.94 2.18
CA LEU A 566 6.74 -8.12 1.83
C LEU A 566 5.23 -7.90 1.97
N PHE A 567 4.72 -7.06 2.89
CA PHE A 567 3.27 -6.76 2.92
C PHE A 567 2.82 -5.88 1.75
N LEU A 568 3.69 -4.97 1.30
CA LEU A 568 3.47 -4.11 0.14
C LEU A 568 3.55 -4.87 -1.20
N ASN A 569 4.30 -5.99 -1.23
CA ASN A 569 4.54 -6.84 -2.39
C ASN A 569 3.25 -7.31 -3.09
N GLY A 570 3.13 -7.03 -4.39
CA GLY A 570 2.03 -7.49 -5.25
C GLY A 570 2.25 -8.88 -5.85
N SER A 571 3.46 -9.43 -5.75
CA SER A 571 3.85 -10.70 -6.37
C SER A 571 3.05 -11.90 -5.86
N PRO A 572 2.64 -12.84 -6.74
CA PRO A 572 1.97 -14.07 -6.32
C PRO A 572 2.85 -14.95 -5.41
N VAL A 573 4.18 -14.81 -5.44
CA VAL A 573 5.08 -15.56 -4.55
C VAL A 573 5.29 -14.93 -3.16
N ARG A 574 4.68 -13.77 -2.87
CA ARG A 574 4.76 -13.07 -1.57
C ARG A 574 4.58 -14.03 -0.38
N ARG A 575 3.61 -14.94 -0.47
CA ARG A 575 3.30 -15.87 0.62
C ARG A 575 4.49 -16.78 0.93
N PHE A 576 5.09 -17.37 -0.10
CA PHE A 576 6.29 -18.21 0.03
C PHE A 576 7.49 -17.44 0.60
N GLN A 577 7.60 -16.14 0.29
CA GLN A 577 8.65 -15.28 0.83
C GLN A 577 8.43 -14.94 2.32
N LEU A 578 7.19 -14.71 2.75
CA LEU A 578 6.83 -14.58 4.18
C LEU A 578 7.07 -15.89 4.94
N ASP A 579 6.73 -17.03 4.34
CA ASP A 579 6.93 -18.36 4.91
C ASP A 579 8.42 -18.70 5.11
N GLN A 580 9.29 -18.38 4.13
CA GLN A 580 10.75 -18.46 4.29
C GLN A 580 11.29 -17.53 5.39
N MET A 581 10.73 -16.32 5.51
CA MET A 581 11.13 -15.38 6.56
C MET A 581 10.75 -15.91 7.95
N ALA A 582 9.60 -16.58 8.10
CA ALA A 582 9.20 -17.26 9.33
C ALA A 582 10.15 -18.41 9.69
N GLU A 583 10.50 -19.28 8.73
CA GLU A 583 11.45 -20.37 8.94
C GLU A 583 12.84 -19.84 9.39
N ARG A 584 13.35 -18.78 8.73
CA ARG A 584 14.62 -18.13 9.10
C ARG A 584 14.55 -17.50 10.50
N THR A 585 13.41 -16.91 10.86
CA THR A 585 13.16 -16.34 12.20
C THR A 585 13.10 -17.43 13.29
N MET A 586 12.48 -18.57 13.01
CA MET A 586 12.47 -19.73 13.92
C MET A 586 13.85 -20.37 14.09
N ARG A 587 14.70 -20.38 13.06
CA ARG A 587 16.12 -20.78 13.17
C ARG A 587 16.90 -19.86 14.11
N TRP A 588 16.65 -18.55 14.06
CA TRP A 588 17.21 -17.61 15.04
C TRP A 588 16.65 -17.85 16.45
N LEU A 589 15.35 -18.14 16.61
CA LEU A 589 14.75 -18.45 17.93
C LEU A 589 15.42 -19.68 18.57
N HIS A 590 15.61 -20.75 17.78
CA HIS A 590 16.32 -21.94 18.21
C HIS A 590 17.76 -21.64 18.63
N HIS A 591 18.47 -20.78 17.91
CA HIS A 591 19.82 -20.35 18.29
C HIS A 591 19.82 -19.53 19.59
N ALA A 592 18.92 -18.56 19.73
CA ALA A 592 18.80 -17.70 20.91
C ALA A 592 18.56 -18.51 22.19
N VAL A 593 17.67 -19.50 22.11
CA VAL A 593 17.26 -20.34 23.25
C VAL A 593 18.28 -21.44 23.57
N HIS A 594 18.80 -22.15 22.57
CA HIS A 594 19.59 -23.37 22.81
C HIS A 594 21.10 -23.21 22.63
N LYS A 595 21.57 -22.03 22.17
CA LYS A 595 23.01 -21.76 21.92
C LYS A 595 23.48 -20.46 22.56
N ALA A 596 22.79 -19.34 22.33
CA ALA A 596 23.17 -18.05 22.90
C ALA A 596 22.74 -17.90 24.36
N MET A 597 21.63 -18.53 24.75
CA MET A 597 20.98 -18.37 26.06
C MET A 597 20.61 -16.89 26.36
N ASP A 598 20.26 -16.14 25.32
CA ASP A 598 19.98 -14.70 25.40
C ASP A 598 18.48 -14.42 25.42
N GLU A 599 17.97 -14.02 26.58
CA GLU A 599 16.55 -13.69 26.78
C GLU A 599 16.10 -12.43 26.02
N LYS A 600 16.97 -11.43 25.86
CA LYS A 600 16.67 -10.22 25.09
C LYS A 600 16.52 -10.56 23.60
N MET A 601 17.42 -11.40 23.09
CA MET A 601 17.37 -11.89 21.72
C MET A 601 16.06 -12.67 21.47
N VAL A 602 15.60 -13.50 22.43
CA VAL A 602 14.30 -14.18 22.33
C VAL A 602 13.14 -13.19 22.22
N ASP A 603 13.07 -12.15 23.06
CA ASP A 603 12.01 -11.13 22.98
C ASP A 603 12.01 -10.39 21.63
N GLU A 604 13.19 -10.02 21.14
CA GLU A 604 13.34 -9.35 19.84
C GLU A 604 12.91 -10.27 18.68
N ILE A 605 13.10 -11.59 18.78
CA ILE A 605 12.64 -12.58 17.78
C ILE A 605 11.13 -12.81 17.84
N LEU A 606 10.55 -12.89 19.04
CA LEU A 606 9.10 -13.04 19.22
C LEU A 606 8.36 -11.79 18.70
N THR A 607 8.95 -10.60 18.84
CA THR A 607 8.49 -9.35 18.20
C THR A 607 8.42 -9.48 16.67
N LEU A 608 9.45 -10.06 16.03
CA LEU A 608 9.46 -10.29 14.57
C LEU A 608 8.38 -11.30 14.14
N LEU A 609 8.12 -12.32 14.97
CA LEU A 609 7.03 -13.27 14.74
C LEU A 609 5.65 -12.60 14.81
N SER A 610 5.42 -11.64 15.72
CA SER A 610 4.13 -10.90 15.80
C SER A 610 3.80 -10.19 14.48
N PHE A 611 4.81 -9.62 13.82
CA PHE A 611 4.65 -9.04 12.48
C PHE A 611 4.34 -10.12 11.44
N LEU A 612 5.11 -11.21 11.38
CA LEU A 612 4.91 -12.30 10.41
C LEU A 612 3.53 -12.99 10.54
N GLU A 613 3.04 -13.14 11.78
CA GLU A 613 1.72 -13.68 12.11
C GLU A 613 0.58 -12.79 11.58
N VAL A 614 0.72 -11.46 11.71
CA VAL A 614 -0.16 -10.48 11.05
C VAL A 614 -0.24 -10.73 9.53
N GLY A 615 0.86 -11.14 8.90
CA GLY A 615 0.93 -11.52 7.48
C GLY A 615 0.04 -12.70 7.08
N THR A 616 -0.55 -13.42 8.05
CA THR A 616 -1.58 -14.45 7.79
C THR A 616 -2.99 -13.85 7.64
N LEU A 617 -3.25 -12.70 8.27
CA LEU A 617 -4.52 -11.96 8.26
C LEU A 617 -4.53 -10.79 7.25
N ALA A 618 -3.36 -10.27 6.88
CA ALA A 618 -3.20 -9.13 5.98
C ALA A 618 -3.33 -9.55 4.50
N ASP A 619 -4.54 -9.40 3.95
CA ASP A 619 -4.91 -10.03 2.68
C ASP A 619 -5.27 -9.03 1.57
N LEU A 620 -5.71 -7.82 1.95
CA LEU A 620 -6.20 -6.76 1.07
C LEU A 620 -5.22 -5.58 0.92
N VAL A 621 -3.96 -5.75 1.33
CA VAL A 621 -2.95 -4.67 1.29
C VAL A 621 -2.78 -4.07 -0.12
N PRO A 622 -2.69 -4.84 -1.22
CA PRO A 622 -2.44 -4.25 -2.55
C PRO A 622 -3.59 -3.38 -3.10
N GLU A 623 -4.86 -3.71 -2.87
CA GLU A 623 -5.97 -2.88 -3.40
C GLU A 623 -6.11 -1.56 -2.63
N ASN A 624 -5.90 -1.58 -1.30
CA ASN A 624 -5.84 -0.36 -0.51
C ASN A 624 -4.59 0.47 -0.88
N LEU A 625 -3.48 -0.20 -1.21
CA LEU A 625 -2.23 0.43 -1.67
C LEU A 625 -2.43 1.19 -2.99
N GLU A 626 -3.10 0.59 -3.99
CA GLU A 626 -3.47 1.27 -5.24
C GLU A 626 -4.30 2.54 -4.97
N GLN A 627 -5.30 2.46 -4.08
CA GLN A 627 -6.15 3.60 -3.73
C GLN A 627 -5.40 4.70 -2.96
N HIS A 628 -4.46 4.34 -2.10
CA HIS A 628 -3.61 5.29 -1.38
C HIS A 628 -2.61 5.98 -2.33
N GLN A 629 -1.97 5.23 -3.23
CA GLN A 629 -1.10 5.80 -4.26
C GLN A 629 -1.86 6.77 -5.18
N PHE A 630 -3.10 6.45 -5.56
CA PHE A 630 -3.96 7.35 -6.31
C PHE A 630 -4.24 8.66 -5.55
N GLN A 631 -4.52 8.58 -4.23
CA GLN A 631 -4.74 9.76 -3.38
C GLN A 631 -3.47 10.60 -3.23
N GLU A 632 -2.31 10.00 -2.95
CA GLU A 632 -1.04 10.74 -2.80
C GLU A 632 -0.56 11.37 -4.10
N ARG A 633 -0.72 10.69 -5.25
CA ARG A 633 -0.41 11.28 -6.56
C ARG A 633 -1.39 12.40 -6.94
N ARG A 634 -2.67 12.31 -6.56
CA ARG A 634 -3.60 13.44 -6.70
C ARG A 634 -3.16 14.60 -5.80
N ARG A 635 -2.83 14.34 -4.53
CA ARG A 635 -2.32 15.36 -3.58
C ARG A 635 -1.10 16.09 -4.15
N ALA A 636 -0.17 15.36 -4.77
CA ALA A 636 0.98 15.93 -5.48
C ALA A 636 0.57 16.98 -6.53
N VAL A 637 -0.40 16.68 -7.41
CA VAL A 637 -0.90 17.62 -8.45
C VAL A 637 -1.43 18.94 -7.85
N TRP A 638 -2.11 18.90 -6.70
CA TRP A 638 -2.59 20.11 -6.01
C TRP A 638 -1.47 20.90 -5.33
N MET A 639 -0.47 20.20 -4.78
CA MET A 639 0.72 20.82 -4.19
C MET A 639 1.59 21.49 -5.25
N GLU A 640 1.87 20.82 -6.36
CA GLU A 640 2.61 21.34 -7.52
C GLU A 640 1.92 22.57 -8.12
N HIS A 641 0.57 22.58 -8.21
CA HIS A 641 -0.18 23.76 -8.62
C HIS A 641 0.08 24.97 -7.70
N ALA A 642 -0.01 24.79 -6.38
CA ALA A 642 0.27 25.87 -5.43
C ALA A 642 1.74 26.35 -5.53
N GLN A 643 2.66 25.41 -5.74
CA GLN A 643 4.09 25.69 -5.87
C GLN A 643 4.42 26.60 -7.07
N ASN A 644 3.68 26.49 -8.18
CA ASN A 644 3.81 27.39 -9.33
C ASN A 644 3.42 28.85 -9.03
N PHE A 645 2.67 29.12 -7.95
CA PHE A 645 2.22 30.46 -7.57
C PHE A 645 2.91 31.01 -6.31
N SER A 646 3.96 30.36 -5.81
CA SER A 646 4.62 30.78 -4.56
C SER A 646 5.63 31.93 -4.72
N SER A 647 5.64 32.61 -5.87
CA SER A 647 6.43 33.83 -6.11
C SER A 647 5.69 35.08 -5.60
N ASP A 648 6.42 36.17 -5.39
CA ASP A 648 5.81 37.47 -5.03
C ASP A 648 4.84 37.99 -6.11
N THR A 649 5.02 37.56 -7.36
CA THR A 649 4.16 37.89 -8.52
C THR A 649 2.99 36.92 -8.71
N GLY A 650 2.95 35.78 -8.01
CA GLY A 650 1.99 34.69 -8.24
C GLY A 650 0.53 35.12 -8.17
N PHE A 651 0.19 36.10 -7.32
CA PHE A 651 -1.17 36.66 -7.27
C PHE A 651 -1.54 37.45 -8.54
N GLN A 652 -0.60 38.22 -9.10
CA GLN A 652 -0.82 38.96 -10.34
C GLN A 652 -0.91 38.03 -11.55
N GLU A 653 -0.12 36.95 -11.55
CA GLU A 653 -0.19 35.88 -12.56
C GLU A 653 -1.52 35.12 -12.48
N TRP A 654 -1.99 34.80 -11.27
CA TRP A 654 -3.30 34.20 -11.04
C TRP A 654 -4.44 35.08 -11.57
N VAL A 655 -4.48 36.36 -11.19
CA VAL A 655 -5.54 37.30 -11.62
C VAL A 655 -5.50 37.55 -13.14
N LYS A 656 -4.31 37.60 -13.76
CA LYS A 656 -4.14 37.81 -15.20
C LYS A 656 -4.66 36.64 -16.06
N ASN A 657 -4.69 35.43 -15.49
CA ASN A 657 -5.05 34.20 -16.22
C ASN A 657 -6.51 33.75 -16.01
N ILE A 658 -7.36 34.59 -15.39
CA ILE A 658 -8.79 34.31 -15.14
C ILE A 658 -9.69 35.05 -16.11
#